data_AF-A0A4U0W7X0-F1
#
_entry.id   AF-A0A4U0W7X0-F1
#
_cell.length_a   1.000
_cell.length_b   1.000
_cell.length_c   1.000
_cell.angle_alpha   90.00
_cell.angle_beta   90.00
_cell.angle_gamma   90.00
#
_symmetry.space_group_name_H-M   'P 1'
#
loop_
_entity.id
_entity.type
_entity.pdbx_description
1 polymer ?
#
loop_
_entity_poly.entity_id
_entity_poly.type
_entity_poly.pdbx_seq_one_letter_code
_entity_poly.pdbx_strand_id
1 'polypeptide(L)'
;MRISTLWSGLAALLLAALVAAADSPSASSEVIVTVAAPRAVDPVTRFLETVHLLKPSIFYDFVHHLTEYKIRPKLTFSNPIFSPGPRGEGGRSEPSRYADHNPIFTRHCPANDTNSVLELSLWRSMLFRETGMWPSLRLAVAGNLAQDQVEEMYAFHDQREAEVDKPENTVTNCTTWIDVGSTKVCDMKQFWTTIGNVQSLQGDVIEIPGVQPKVEAFDRLLPAVRNDSLPLVVLYAAPTDEAFPKLFERLYALASGTAPRLQLAVRWRPDPENLIEGYRSSFQAEATIKEGLEVPETQDAKVFSDRAIAFVRGAKDKFAALAQVATQLPTVAEQILKTPVRRSLPTTTTLTEKFLVNGRAIAPEDLTYRGLLDIFSHDLRNLMGAQAATHGFWPNAAKQVIFRANTTLESPRKSATSLAVPTVDRPLRFVFPSEAFKDTGYNFTRTSFIEGATQETDASDEEGDPPALATFWVVADLDSASGRKLVKNALRFADQTTQVRFSFVHNPSESSPAPHKFSLSRIIPELIANNMSIAEVFPSELIAFLEYDATPESPPRRALDDIWTSESPLTPYIAEGATNEALAQEYWSLATPFAQNLGLQPGEAAVVLNGRVIELKGSEFAPGSFSALHQYEMKRRIKPVVDVANQNLPYKVKDDRKAKADLYAWSTAIVSASVGERRWPTPEQVKGLATFTHGNSTNSLFDVVAIVNPVSPFARQVAPVLESLKAHQFVHQRVYLIPAVEPKLELAKLTARSFPLEINIDEDQSERPPSAIFRGLPEGAVLDVKAFTLEGEEIPGPGGLGGESVRAPGKRSTTSSSDVEEELVHSTSFASLPADLLARIAAWVRVGDGTAAVLALGTTCKRLRSACEPFIFDKLTLETAQATVQAVEELGGLSTTKKSPTSPGSRIGPLKHLKELSIKLETVFPLSPTRPRLFASLSALIAPQLTSLEVHLGPEHTVQPFASICPSEAARKALSTLPNLARLQLGNVSVWLHELVEMMRGWENLKALHIDLIRGDCTRTSAVLKIALKCRLRSLRIKTSSMTNEMTAWLLEGHSELEELALPVQGFDDRMLASLEKVMASLKTLDLRDMWADHKRTATPRKADLGKSKDAASADDESFTIADKEIELPPIFRMLKATSCPDALHLNPTILPNGMCTPEGISAIAASMLEVETLAFDAFPPSSSVYPAFAAAIRDDELPFLKHVEIASQSGTGKTKASTQGKGLKELQSACKARNIAWTLASE
;
A
#
# COMPACT_ATOMS: atom_id res chain seq x y z
N MET A 1 56.34 -11.48 -28.71
CA MET A 1 56.82 -10.09 -28.53
C MET A 1 55.86 -8.98 -28.99
N ARG A 2 54.90 -9.21 -29.90
CA ARG A 2 53.94 -8.16 -30.35
C ARG A 2 52.66 -7.99 -29.51
N ILE A 3 52.44 -8.81 -28.48
CA ILE A 3 51.21 -8.80 -27.67
C ILE A 3 51.37 -7.95 -26.40
N SER A 4 52.59 -7.84 -25.84
CA SER A 4 52.84 -7.05 -24.62
C SER A 4 52.82 -5.54 -24.85
N THR A 5 53.23 -5.07 -26.05
CA THR A 5 53.22 -3.65 -26.41
C THR A 5 51.83 -3.08 -26.70
N LEU A 6 50.86 -3.95 -27.03
CA LEU A 6 49.46 -3.56 -27.25
C LEU A 6 48.69 -3.38 -25.93
N TRP A 7 49.07 -4.11 -24.89
CA TRP A 7 48.46 -4.03 -23.56
C TRP A 7 48.90 -2.78 -22.78
N SER A 8 50.17 -2.38 -22.90
CA SER A 8 50.67 -1.15 -22.27
C SER A 8 50.04 0.11 -22.88
N GLY A 9 49.84 0.12 -24.21
CA GLY A 9 49.18 1.24 -24.90
C GLY A 9 47.70 1.40 -24.56
N LEU A 10 46.99 0.30 -24.30
CA LEU A 10 45.56 0.32 -23.95
C LEU A 10 45.32 0.83 -22.52
N ALA A 11 46.21 0.47 -21.58
CA ALA A 11 46.15 0.94 -20.19
C ALA A 11 46.41 2.45 -20.07
N ALA A 12 47.37 2.98 -20.84
CA ALA A 12 47.66 4.42 -20.87
C ALA A 12 46.51 5.25 -21.46
N LEU A 13 45.84 4.73 -22.50
CA LEU A 13 44.67 5.37 -23.13
C LEU A 13 43.42 5.37 -22.24
N LEU A 14 43.23 4.34 -21.42
CA LEU A 14 42.16 4.27 -20.42
C LEU A 14 42.37 5.26 -19.27
N LEU A 15 43.63 5.46 -18.81
CA LEU A 15 43.96 6.47 -17.81
C LEU A 15 43.72 7.91 -18.34
N ALA A 16 44.10 8.19 -19.59
CA ALA A 16 43.88 9.51 -20.20
C ALA A 16 42.38 9.82 -20.41
N ALA A 17 41.57 8.81 -20.74
CA ALA A 17 40.12 8.96 -20.88
C ALA A 17 39.40 9.18 -19.54
N LEU A 18 39.90 8.59 -18.44
CA LEU A 18 39.40 8.82 -17.09
C LEU A 18 39.73 10.23 -16.57
N VAL A 19 40.90 10.78 -16.94
CA VAL A 19 41.27 12.17 -16.57
C VAL A 19 40.48 13.20 -17.39
N ALA A 20 40.16 12.93 -18.65
CA ALA A 20 39.38 13.84 -19.51
C ALA A 20 37.86 13.82 -19.23
N ALA A 21 37.34 12.79 -18.57
CA ALA A 21 35.93 12.71 -18.16
C ALA A 21 35.63 13.42 -16.83
N ALA A 22 36.65 13.96 -16.15
CA ALA A 22 36.51 14.66 -14.87
C ALA A 22 36.27 16.17 -14.98
N ASP A 23 36.22 16.75 -16.19
CA ASP A 23 35.90 18.17 -16.38
C ASP A 23 34.38 18.41 -16.40
N SER A 24 33.83 18.55 -15.19
CA SER A 24 32.47 19.02 -14.92
C SER A 24 32.42 20.57 -14.91
N PRO A 25 31.24 21.21 -15.10
CA PRO A 25 31.13 22.65 -15.28
C PRO A 25 31.47 23.41 -13.99
N SER A 26 32.36 24.41 -14.09
CA SER A 26 32.73 25.42 -13.08
C SER A 26 32.29 25.14 -11.63
N ALA A 27 33.14 24.49 -10.83
CA ALA A 27 32.90 24.26 -9.40
C ALA A 27 32.67 25.60 -8.66
N SER A 28 31.44 25.83 -8.19
CA SER A 28 31.14 26.86 -7.20
C SER A 28 31.58 26.38 -5.81
N SER A 29 32.14 27.26 -4.98
CA SER A 29 32.46 26.92 -3.60
C SER A 29 31.17 26.77 -2.76
N GLU A 30 31.15 25.80 -1.85
CA GLU A 30 30.04 25.52 -0.93
C GLU A 30 30.55 25.50 0.51
N VAL A 31 29.71 25.93 1.45
CA VAL A 31 29.95 25.81 2.89
C VAL A 31 28.85 24.93 3.48
N ILE A 32 29.24 23.87 4.17
CA ILE A 32 28.34 22.86 4.74
C ILE A 32 28.40 22.98 6.26
N VAL A 33 27.25 23.13 6.90
CA VAL A 33 27.09 23.18 8.35
C VAL A 33 26.39 21.92 8.81
N THR A 34 26.94 21.24 9.81
CA THR A 34 26.33 20.09 10.51
C THR A 34 26.33 20.38 12.01
N VAL A 35 25.42 19.76 12.75
CA VAL A 35 25.32 19.94 14.20
C VAL A 35 25.33 18.57 14.87
N ALA A 36 26.28 18.36 15.79
CA ALA A 36 26.36 17.12 16.55
C ALA A 36 25.19 16.99 17.54
N ALA A 37 24.71 15.76 17.74
CA ALA A 37 23.79 15.43 18.82
C ALA A 37 24.55 15.19 20.14
N PRO A 38 23.92 15.41 21.31
CA PRO A 38 24.56 15.17 22.61
C PRO A 38 25.07 13.74 22.79
N ARG A 39 24.27 12.74 22.39
CA ARG A 39 24.68 11.32 22.33
C ARG A 39 24.22 10.69 21.02
N ALA A 40 24.99 9.75 20.49
CA ALA A 40 24.59 9.00 19.31
C ALA A 40 23.56 7.92 19.67
N VAL A 41 22.53 7.76 18.82
CA VAL A 41 21.51 6.71 18.93
C VAL A 41 21.69 5.77 17.74
N ASP A 42 21.77 4.47 18.00
CA ASP A 42 21.94 3.49 16.94
C ASP A 42 20.67 3.41 16.05
N PRO A 43 20.81 3.05 14.77
CA PRO A 43 19.67 3.02 13.85
C PRO A 43 18.54 2.07 14.27
N VAL A 44 18.84 0.97 14.98
CA VAL A 44 17.82 0.01 15.44
C VAL A 44 16.97 0.62 16.53
N THR A 45 17.60 1.19 17.57
CA THR A 45 16.90 1.89 18.66
C THR A 45 16.06 3.04 18.10
N ARG A 46 16.65 3.90 17.26
CA ARG A 46 15.95 5.02 16.62
C ARG A 46 14.70 4.56 15.87
N PHE A 47 14.81 3.48 15.08
CA PHE A 47 13.69 2.97 14.29
C PHE A 47 12.60 2.35 15.16
N LEU A 48 12.96 1.48 16.11
CA LEU A 48 12.01 0.83 17.02
C LEU A 48 11.21 1.84 17.82
N GLU A 49 11.89 2.88 18.32
CA GLU A 49 11.24 3.95 19.05
C GLU A 49 10.35 4.82 18.20
N THR A 50 10.75 5.06 16.95
CA THR A 50 9.88 5.75 15.99
C THR A 50 8.64 4.93 15.64
N VAL A 51 8.75 3.60 15.54
CA VAL A 51 7.59 2.71 15.36
C VAL A 51 6.66 2.81 16.57
N HIS A 52 7.21 2.80 17.79
CA HIS A 52 6.41 3.02 19.00
C HIS A 52 5.70 4.38 18.99
N LEU A 53 6.41 5.45 18.66
CA LEU A 53 5.87 6.81 18.60
C LEU A 53 4.65 6.92 17.67
N LEU A 54 4.70 6.23 16.52
CA LEU A 54 3.62 6.26 15.54
C LEU A 54 2.51 5.23 15.82
N LYS A 55 2.87 4.06 16.36
CA LYS A 55 1.93 2.98 16.64
C LYS A 55 2.37 2.15 17.86
N PRO A 56 2.04 2.60 19.08
CA PRO A 56 2.49 1.96 20.31
C PRO A 56 2.13 0.48 20.43
N SER A 57 0.96 0.10 19.91
CA SER A 57 0.38 -1.23 20.08
C SER A 57 1.17 -2.37 19.43
N ILE A 58 2.06 -2.06 18.47
CA ILE A 58 2.80 -3.08 17.72
C ILE A 58 4.27 -3.20 18.14
N PHE A 59 4.73 -2.39 19.10
CA PHE A 59 6.15 -2.30 19.45
C PHE A 59 6.72 -3.67 19.83
N TYR A 60 6.13 -4.34 20.82
CA TYR A 60 6.60 -5.64 21.29
C TYR A 60 6.45 -6.75 20.25
N ASP A 61 5.34 -6.76 19.51
CA ASP A 61 5.12 -7.71 18.41
C ASP A 61 6.17 -7.56 17.31
N PHE A 62 6.57 -6.32 17.02
CA PHE A 62 7.60 -6.06 16.02
C PHE A 62 9.01 -6.39 16.51
N VAL A 63 9.35 -6.07 17.76
CA VAL A 63 10.62 -6.50 18.36
C VAL A 63 10.71 -8.03 18.34
N HIS A 64 9.66 -8.73 18.77
CA HIS A 64 9.55 -10.19 18.69
C HIS A 64 9.73 -10.71 17.26
N HIS A 65 9.08 -10.08 16.28
CA HIS A 65 9.25 -10.46 14.87
C HIS A 65 10.72 -10.37 14.40
N LEU A 66 11.44 -9.33 14.84
CA LEU A 66 12.84 -9.14 14.50
C LEU A 66 13.75 -10.16 15.21
N THR A 67 13.54 -10.41 16.49
CA THR A 67 14.37 -11.29 17.33
C THR A 67 14.14 -12.77 17.05
N GLU A 68 12.90 -13.17 16.78
CA GLU A 68 12.54 -14.54 16.40
C GLU A 68 13.09 -14.92 15.01
N TYR A 69 13.21 -13.92 14.12
CA TYR A 69 13.84 -14.00 12.80
C TYR A 69 13.37 -15.18 11.91
N LYS A 70 12.10 -15.61 12.07
CA LYS A 70 11.49 -16.69 11.26
C LYS A 70 11.28 -16.30 9.79
N ILE A 71 11.08 -15.02 9.52
CA ILE A 71 10.85 -14.47 8.18
C ILE A 71 12.07 -13.64 7.77
N ARG A 72 13.03 -14.28 7.11
CA ARG A 72 14.26 -13.61 6.69
C ARG A 72 14.02 -12.71 5.48
N PRO A 73 14.47 -11.44 5.50
CA PRO A 73 14.48 -10.61 4.30
C PRO A 73 15.38 -11.26 3.25
N LYS A 74 14.95 -11.28 1.98
CA LYS A 74 15.79 -11.71 0.87
C LYS A 74 16.69 -10.52 0.48
N LEU A 75 17.70 -10.25 1.30
CA LEU A 75 18.64 -9.16 1.10
C LEU A 75 20.06 -9.72 1.00
N THR A 76 20.87 -9.15 0.11
CA THR A 76 22.31 -9.39 0.09
C THR A 76 22.94 -8.33 0.97
N PHE A 77 23.55 -8.75 2.08
CA PHE A 77 24.24 -7.84 2.99
C PHE A 77 25.57 -7.37 2.37
N SER A 78 25.89 -6.11 2.61
CA SER A 78 27.11 -5.46 2.13
C SER A 78 28.36 -6.04 2.82
N ASN A 79 28.24 -6.42 4.09
CA ASN A 79 29.33 -7.03 4.83
C ASN A 79 29.43 -8.55 4.52
N PRO A 80 30.56 -9.04 3.99
CA PRO A 80 30.75 -10.45 3.62
C PRO A 80 30.57 -11.43 4.78
N ILE A 81 30.68 -10.99 6.04
CA ILE A 81 30.53 -11.84 7.23
C ILE A 81 29.15 -12.51 7.32
N PHE A 82 28.13 -11.86 6.72
CA PHE A 82 26.76 -12.37 6.69
C PHE A 82 26.49 -13.27 5.47
N SER A 83 27.44 -13.38 4.54
CA SER A 83 27.32 -14.28 3.40
C SER A 83 27.45 -15.76 3.82
N PRO A 84 26.81 -16.69 3.09
CA PRO A 84 26.99 -18.12 3.31
C PRO A 84 28.46 -18.52 3.17
N GLY A 85 28.93 -19.46 4.01
CA GLY A 85 30.30 -19.95 3.95
C GLY A 85 30.62 -20.68 2.63
N PRO A 86 31.90 -20.90 2.31
CA PRO A 86 32.31 -21.65 1.13
C PRO A 86 31.62 -23.01 1.05
N ARG A 87 31.32 -23.47 -0.17
CA ARG A 87 30.73 -24.81 -0.37
C ARG A 87 31.79 -25.85 -0.02
N GLY A 88 31.50 -26.68 0.98
CA GLY A 88 32.36 -27.81 1.33
C GLY A 88 32.41 -28.86 0.21
N GLU A 89 33.30 -29.85 0.34
CA GLU A 89 33.53 -30.90 -0.67
C GLU A 89 32.26 -31.70 -1.06
N GLY A 90 31.22 -31.67 -0.23
CA GLY A 90 29.90 -32.27 -0.50
C GLY A 90 28.86 -31.34 -1.15
N GLY A 91 29.24 -30.16 -1.63
CA GLY A 91 28.36 -29.21 -2.34
C GLY A 91 27.37 -28.43 -1.48
N ARG A 92 27.31 -28.67 -0.16
CA ARG A 92 26.52 -27.88 0.80
C ARG A 92 27.34 -26.68 1.30
N SER A 93 26.75 -25.50 1.27
CA SER A 93 27.33 -24.28 1.87
C SER A 93 27.20 -24.38 3.38
N GLU A 94 28.29 -24.09 4.10
CA GLU A 94 28.24 -23.99 5.56
C GLU A 94 27.37 -22.79 5.96
N PRO A 95 26.46 -22.94 6.95
CA PRO A 95 25.66 -21.82 7.44
C PRO A 95 26.59 -20.73 7.99
N SER A 96 26.31 -19.47 7.63
CA SER A 96 27.01 -18.31 8.20
C SER A 96 26.95 -18.32 9.73
N ARG A 97 27.95 -17.73 10.39
CA ARG A 97 27.94 -17.49 11.86
C ARG A 97 26.64 -16.82 12.32
N TYR A 98 26.06 -15.95 11.49
CA TYR A 98 24.84 -15.20 11.78
C TYR A 98 23.59 -15.83 11.14
N ALA A 99 23.60 -17.14 10.94
CA ALA A 99 22.47 -17.85 10.35
C ALA A 99 21.28 -18.03 11.30
N ASP A 100 21.43 -17.79 12.61
CA ASP A 100 20.44 -18.11 13.65
C ASP A 100 19.69 -16.89 14.22
N HIS A 101 20.16 -15.67 13.98
CA HIS A 101 19.52 -14.42 14.42
C HIS A 101 19.62 -13.32 13.35
N ASN A 102 18.88 -12.23 13.55
CA ASN A 102 18.85 -11.11 12.61
C ASN A 102 20.20 -10.34 12.63
N PRO A 103 20.89 -10.18 11.48
CA PRO A 103 22.18 -9.49 11.39
C PRO A 103 22.22 -8.06 11.97
N ILE A 104 21.08 -7.37 12.06
CA ILE A 104 20.99 -6.04 12.65
C ILE A 104 21.34 -6.00 14.14
N PHE A 105 21.24 -7.14 14.84
CA PHE A 105 21.58 -7.23 16.26
C PHE A 105 23.07 -7.53 16.48
N THR A 106 23.92 -6.84 15.73
CA THR A 106 25.38 -6.97 15.74
C THR A 106 26.03 -5.63 15.44
N ARG A 107 27.30 -5.45 15.82
CA ARG A 107 28.10 -4.26 15.50
C ARG A 107 28.63 -4.22 14.05
N HIS A 108 28.39 -5.28 13.28
CA HIS A 108 28.97 -5.47 11.96
C HIS A 108 28.02 -5.06 10.81
N CYS A 109 26.75 -4.80 11.12
CA CYS A 109 25.75 -4.42 10.13
C CYS A 109 25.81 -2.90 9.86
N PRO A 110 26.11 -2.45 8.63
CA PRO A 110 26.17 -1.03 8.31
C PRO A 110 24.77 -0.39 8.39
N ALA A 111 24.73 0.94 8.47
CA ALA A 111 23.49 1.71 8.64
C ALA A 111 22.50 1.46 7.48
N ASN A 112 22.97 1.39 6.24
CA ASN A 112 22.12 1.13 5.08
C ASN A 112 21.44 -0.25 5.11
N ASP A 113 22.21 -1.30 5.35
CA ASP A 113 21.69 -2.67 5.48
C ASP A 113 20.69 -2.75 6.64
N THR A 114 20.99 -2.09 7.76
CA THR A 114 20.13 -2.03 8.94
C THR A 114 18.78 -1.39 8.62
N ASN A 115 18.78 -0.20 8.01
CA ASN A 115 17.55 0.50 7.61
C ASN A 115 16.73 -0.35 6.63
N SER A 116 17.40 -0.96 5.65
CA SER A 116 16.75 -1.83 4.65
C SER A 116 16.08 -3.05 5.28
N VAL A 117 16.76 -3.72 6.22
CA VAL A 117 16.21 -4.86 6.95
C VAL A 117 15.03 -4.45 7.83
N LEU A 118 15.13 -3.32 8.54
CA LEU A 118 14.06 -2.83 9.41
C LEU A 118 12.79 -2.51 8.63
N GLU A 119 12.90 -1.75 7.53
CA GLU A 119 11.75 -1.45 6.67
C GLU A 119 11.14 -2.72 6.06
N LEU A 120 11.95 -3.62 5.51
CA LEU A 120 11.45 -4.87 4.94
C LEU A 120 10.80 -5.76 5.99
N SER A 121 11.37 -5.86 7.18
CA SER A 121 10.81 -6.69 8.26
C SER A 121 9.48 -6.12 8.74
N LEU A 122 9.38 -4.80 8.92
CA LEU A 122 8.13 -4.16 9.31
C LEU A 122 7.05 -4.34 8.23
N TRP A 123 7.40 -4.23 6.96
CA TRP A 123 6.48 -4.50 5.85
C TRP A 123 6.00 -5.96 5.83
N ARG A 124 6.92 -6.92 6.02
CA ARG A 124 6.61 -8.37 6.03
C ARG A 124 5.84 -8.81 7.27
N SER A 125 6.00 -8.11 8.39
CA SER A 125 5.25 -8.38 9.62
C SER A 125 3.75 -8.18 9.46
N MET A 126 3.31 -7.41 8.45
CA MET A 126 1.92 -7.00 8.24
C MET A 126 1.34 -6.11 9.35
N LEU A 127 2.15 -5.67 10.31
CA LEU A 127 1.74 -4.84 11.45
C LEU A 127 1.55 -3.35 11.08
N PHE A 128 2.08 -2.92 9.93
CA PHE A 128 2.16 -1.51 9.50
C PHE A 128 1.65 -1.33 8.06
N ARG A 129 0.32 -1.35 7.88
CA ARG A 129 -0.36 -1.45 6.56
C ARG A 129 -1.16 -0.23 6.16
N GLU A 130 -1.36 0.70 7.09
CA GLU A 130 -2.17 1.87 6.87
C GLU A 130 -1.55 2.79 5.81
N THR A 131 -2.39 3.32 4.93
CA THR A 131 -1.92 4.23 3.87
C THR A 131 -1.40 5.52 4.47
N GLY A 132 -0.26 6.02 3.98
CA GLY A 132 0.39 7.23 4.48
C GLY A 132 1.25 7.07 5.74
N MET A 133 1.17 5.93 6.44
CA MET A 133 2.02 5.70 7.62
C MET A 133 3.49 5.48 7.26
N TRP A 134 3.80 4.87 6.11
CA TRP A 134 5.18 4.65 5.65
C TRP A 134 5.99 5.94 5.46
N PRO A 135 5.50 6.93 4.69
CA PRO A 135 6.18 8.22 4.61
C PRO A 135 6.27 8.96 5.95
N SER A 136 5.27 8.78 6.83
CA SER A 136 5.31 9.34 8.20
C SER A 136 6.42 8.70 9.03
N LEU A 137 6.62 7.38 8.92
CA LEU A 137 7.72 6.66 9.56
C LEU A 137 9.07 7.16 9.07
N ARG A 138 9.27 7.25 7.75
CA ARG A 138 10.53 7.74 7.18
C ARG A 138 10.83 9.18 7.59
N LEU A 139 9.81 10.05 7.58
CA LEU A 139 9.93 11.43 8.03
C LEU A 139 10.32 11.51 9.51
N ALA A 140 9.69 10.70 10.35
CA ALA A 140 9.97 10.66 11.79
C ALA A 140 11.37 10.10 12.11
N VAL A 141 11.80 9.07 11.38
CA VAL A 141 13.14 8.48 11.48
C VAL A 141 14.20 9.49 11.02
N ALA A 142 13.99 10.14 9.87
CA ALA A 142 14.89 11.17 9.36
C ALA A 142 14.99 12.37 10.30
N GLY A 143 13.87 12.76 10.93
CA GLY A 143 13.82 13.80 11.95
C GLY A 143 14.42 13.40 13.30
N ASN A 144 14.80 12.14 13.47
CA ASN A 144 15.33 11.58 14.72
C ASN A 144 14.48 11.90 15.95
N LEU A 145 13.15 11.77 15.83
CA LEU A 145 12.20 12.17 16.88
C LEU A 145 12.27 11.33 18.16
N ALA A 146 12.93 10.18 18.10
CA ALA A 146 13.18 9.33 19.26
C ALA A 146 14.35 9.82 20.13
N GLN A 147 15.16 10.77 19.66
CA GLN A 147 16.42 11.19 20.30
C GLN A 147 16.23 11.55 21.77
N ASP A 148 15.37 12.51 22.08
CA ASP A 148 15.23 13.05 23.43
C ASP A 148 14.76 11.98 24.43
N GLN A 149 13.82 11.12 24.01
CA GLN A 149 13.32 10.02 24.83
C GLN A 149 14.38 8.93 25.08
N VAL A 150 15.21 8.62 24.08
CA VAL A 150 16.31 7.64 24.23
C VAL A 150 17.42 8.21 25.10
N GLU A 151 17.73 9.51 24.98
CA GLU A 151 18.69 10.20 25.87
C GLU A 151 18.25 10.14 27.33
N GLU A 152 16.96 10.31 27.61
CA GLU A 152 16.39 10.15 28.95
C GLU A 152 16.62 8.71 29.48
N MET A 153 16.38 7.68 28.66
CA MET A 153 16.66 6.30 29.04
C MET A 153 18.14 6.05 29.31
N TYR A 154 19.03 6.65 28.51
CA TYR A 154 20.47 6.53 28.70
C TYR A 154 20.93 7.20 30.01
N ALA A 155 20.41 8.39 30.32
CA ALA A 155 20.71 9.07 31.58
C ALA A 155 20.20 8.26 32.79
N PHE A 156 18.99 7.70 32.67
CA PHE A 156 18.42 6.83 33.71
C PHE A 156 19.26 5.55 33.90
N HIS A 157 19.70 4.94 32.80
CA HIS A 157 20.60 3.78 32.83
C HIS A 157 21.90 4.11 33.57
N ASP A 158 22.53 5.27 33.28
CA ASP A 158 23.79 5.66 33.92
C ASP A 158 23.64 5.76 35.46
N GLN A 159 22.51 6.29 35.93
CA GLN A 159 22.19 6.31 37.36
C GLN A 159 21.96 4.89 37.90
N ARG A 160 21.12 4.09 37.22
CA ARG A 160 20.74 2.76 37.70
C ARG A 160 21.91 1.78 37.70
N GLU A 161 22.81 1.85 36.73
CA GLU A 161 24.01 1.01 36.66
C GLU A 161 24.95 1.24 37.86
N ALA A 162 24.88 2.41 38.50
CA ALA A 162 25.63 2.70 39.73
C ALA A 162 24.95 2.14 41.01
N GLU A 163 23.65 1.86 40.98
CA GLU A 163 22.87 1.40 42.14
C GLU A 163 22.73 -0.13 42.22
N VAL A 164 22.84 -0.84 41.10
CA VAL A 164 22.57 -2.28 41.01
C VAL A 164 23.81 -3.10 41.38
N ASP A 165 23.60 -4.14 42.19
CA ASP A 165 24.67 -5.03 42.64
C ASP A 165 25.24 -5.85 41.47
N LYS A 166 26.56 -5.89 41.37
CA LYS A 166 27.29 -6.69 40.39
C LYS A 166 27.57 -8.08 40.97
N PRO A 167 27.31 -9.18 40.24
CA PRO A 167 27.56 -10.53 40.76
C PRO A 167 29.06 -10.77 41.02
N GLU A 168 29.37 -11.46 42.12
CA GLU A 168 30.74 -11.67 42.64
C GLU A 168 31.71 -12.43 41.70
N ASN A 169 31.25 -12.98 40.56
CA ASN A 169 32.01 -13.93 39.73
C ASN A 169 31.93 -13.73 38.19
N THR A 170 31.74 -12.51 37.67
CA THR A 170 31.75 -12.28 36.21
C THR A 170 32.98 -11.52 35.72
N VAL A 171 33.80 -12.21 34.92
CA VAL A 171 34.94 -11.69 34.15
C VAL A 171 34.50 -10.80 32.96
N THR A 172 33.19 -10.61 32.70
CA THR A 172 32.69 -9.84 31.55
C THR A 172 31.65 -8.79 31.96
N ASN A 173 31.93 -7.51 31.67
CA ASN A 173 30.93 -6.45 31.63
C ASN A 173 29.90 -6.79 30.53
N CYS A 174 28.75 -7.36 30.89
CA CYS A 174 27.69 -7.62 29.91
C CYS A 174 26.99 -6.30 29.52
N THR A 175 26.90 -6.04 28.21
CA THR A 175 26.27 -4.84 27.67
C THR A 175 24.76 -4.93 27.87
N THR A 176 24.07 -5.92 27.32
CA THR A 176 22.64 -6.17 27.58
C THR A 176 22.44 -7.02 28.84
N TRP A 177 21.55 -6.59 29.74
CA TRP A 177 21.34 -7.24 31.03
C TRP A 177 19.92 -7.02 31.58
N ILE A 178 19.53 -7.84 32.55
CA ILE A 178 18.21 -7.83 33.21
C ILE A 178 18.37 -7.32 34.64
N ASP A 179 17.56 -6.34 35.04
CA ASP A 179 17.42 -5.91 36.44
C ASP A 179 16.42 -6.82 37.14
N VAL A 180 16.94 -7.66 38.03
CA VAL A 180 16.16 -8.59 38.84
C VAL A 180 16.35 -8.22 40.30
N GLY A 181 15.47 -7.37 40.83
CA GLY A 181 15.45 -7.09 42.26
C GLY A 181 16.68 -6.36 42.79
N SER A 182 17.24 -5.44 42.00
CA SER A 182 18.51 -4.74 42.28
C SER A 182 19.77 -5.60 42.10
N THR A 183 19.65 -6.76 41.44
CA THR A 183 20.79 -7.58 40.98
C THR A 183 20.91 -7.53 39.46
N LYS A 184 22.13 -7.32 38.95
CA LYS A 184 22.43 -7.34 37.50
C LYS A 184 22.61 -8.78 37.01
N VAL A 185 21.82 -9.17 36.01
CA VAL A 185 21.81 -10.53 35.44
C VAL A 185 22.13 -10.50 33.95
N CYS A 186 23.13 -11.27 33.51
CA CYS A 186 23.62 -11.24 32.12
C CYS A 186 23.05 -12.35 31.21
N ASP A 187 22.54 -13.44 31.78
CA ASP A 187 22.00 -14.56 31.01
C ASP A 187 20.79 -15.22 31.71
N MET A 188 20.02 -16.03 30.96
CA MET A 188 18.84 -16.69 31.52
C MET A 188 19.17 -17.75 32.59
N LYS A 189 20.37 -18.32 32.59
CA LYS A 189 20.77 -19.29 33.62
C LYS A 189 20.98 -18.58 34.95
N GLN A 190 21.63 -17.42 34.93
CA GLN A 190 21.79 -16.53 36.07
C GLN A 190 20.43 -15.99 36.53
N PHE A 191 19.53 -15.64 35.61
CA PHE A 191 18.17 -15.20 35.93
C PHE A 191 17.46 -16.23 36.82
N TRP A 192 17.37 -17.48 36.37
CA TRP A 192 16.72 -18.56 37.13
C TRP A 192 17.47 -18.90 38.41
N THR A 193 18.79 -18.76 38.45
CA THR A 193 19.57 -18.97 39.67
C THR A 193 19.25 -17.90 40.72
N THR A 194 19.02 -16.65 40.30
CA THR A 194 18.75 -15.51 41.18
C THR A 194 17.36 -15.56 41.79
N ILE A 195 16.34 -15.91 41.01
CA ILE A 195 14.95 -16.02 41.52
C ILE A 195 14.60 -17.41 42.06
N GLY A 196 15.42 -18.42 41.79
CA GLY A 196 15.22 -19.80 42.21
C GLY A 196 14.80 -20.71 41.04
N ASN A 197 15.62 -21.72 40.77
CA ASN A 197 15.49 -22.60 39.60
C ASN A 197 14.14 -23.32 39.50
N VAL A 198 13.45 -23.56 40.62
CA VAL A 198 12.15 -24.25 40.66
C VAL A 198 11.07 -23.46 39.93
N GLN A 199 11.13 -22.12 39.97
CA GLN A 199 10.16 -21.24 39.31
C GLN A 199 10.21 -21.37 37.77
N SER A 200 11.31 -21.89 37.20
CA SER A 200 11.44 -22.10 35.74
C SER A 200 10.49 -23.17 35.20
N LEU A 201 10.05 -24.10 36.06
CA LEU A 201 9.17 -25.22 35.71
C LEU A 201 7.70 -24.97 36.06
N GLN A 202 7.41 -23.93 36.84
CA GLN A 202 6.06 -23.56 37.28
C GLN A 202 5.39 -22.64 36.26
N GLY A 203 4.05 -22.67 36.21
CA GLY A 203 3.24 -21.80 35.34
C GLY A 203 2.75 -20.51 36.03
N ASP A 204 2.99 -20.38 37.33
CA ASP A 204 2.45 -19.30 38.17
C ASP A 204 3.26 -18.00 38.04
N VAL A 205 2.73 -16.92 38.61
CA VAL A 205 3.38 -15.60 38.70
C VAL A 205 4.74 -15.74 39.39
N ILE A 206 5.77 -15.08 38.85
CA ILE A 206 7.13 -15.16 39.38
C ILE A 206 7.27 -14.33 40.66
N GLU A 207 8.01 -14.86 41.64
CA GLU A 207 8.42 -14.13 42.83
C GLU A 207 9.86 -13.60 42.64
N ILE A 208 10.02 -12.28 42.73
CA ILE A 208 11.32 -11.61 42.58
C ILE A 208 11.82 -11.15 43.96
N PRO A 209 13.02 -11.58 44.40
CA PRO A 209 13.63 -11.11 45.65
C PRO A 209 14.11 -9.66 45.51
N GLY A 210 14.12 -8.88 46.60
CA GLY A 210 14.69 -7.53 46.62
C GLY A 210 13.73 -6.42 46.18
N VAL A 211 14.29 -5.22 45.92
CA VAL A 211 13.51 -4.04 45.53
C VAL A 211 13.27 -4.06 44.02
N GLN A 212 11.99 -4.08 43.62
CA GLN A 212 11.61 -4.04 42.22
C GLN A 212 11.89 -2.66 41.60
N PRO A 213 12.24 -2.61 40.30
CA PRO A 213 12.36 -1.35 39.57
C PRO A 213 11.03 -0.56 39.61
N LYS A 214 11.13 0.77 39.57
CA LYS A 214 9.97 1.64 39.41
C LYS A 214 9.60 1.76 37.94
N VAL A 215 8.31 1.90 37.66
CA VAL A 215 7.80 2.23 36.32
C VAL A 215 8.06 3.72 36.06
N GLU A 216 8.69 4.01 34.94
CA GLU A 216 8.98 5.36 34.47
C GLU A 216 8.05 5.78 33.33
N ALA A 217 7.91 7.08 33.08
CA ALA A 217 6.99 7.61 32.07
C ALA A 217 7.31 7.14 30.63
N PHE A 218 8.58 6.84 30.35
CA PHE A 218 9.03 6.33 29.06
C PHE A 218 8.92 4.81 28.92
N ASP A 219 8.48 4.06 29.95
CA ASP A 219 8.42 2.61 29.89
C ASP A 219 7.30 2.13 28.95
N ARG A 220 7.69 1.22 28.05
CA ARG A 220 6.75 0.37 27.30
C ARG A 220 6.53 -0.85 28.16
N LEU A 221 5.30 -1.08 28.64
CA LEU A 221 4.99 -2.26 29.45
C LEU A 221 4.43 -3.39 28.58
N LEU A 222 4.75 -4.63 28.94
CA LEU A 222 4.11 -5.84 28.43
C LEU A 222 3.71 -6.73 29.62
N PRO A 223 2.41 -6.96 29.87
CA PRO A 223 1.25 -6.33 29.24
C PRO A 223 1.21 -4.79 29.39
N ALA A 224 0.54 -4.10 28.46
CA ALA A 224 0.57 -2.63 28.34
C ALA A 224 -0.01 -1.86 29.54
N VAL A 225 -0.93 -2.46 30.29
CA VAL A 225 -1.53 -1.84 31.48
C VAL A 225 -0.75 -2.30 32.71
N ARG A 226 -0.35 -1.37 33.58
CA ARG A 226 0.30 -1.69 34.85
C ARG A 226 -0.59 -2.64 35.66
N ASN A 227 -0.01 -3.78 36.05
CA ASN A 227 -0.66 -4.74 36.93
C ASN A 227 0.23 -4.96 38.15
N ASP A 228 -0.20 -4.44 39.31
CA ASP A 228 0.57 -4.54 40.55
C ASP A 228 0.63 -5.97 41.12
N SER A 229 -0.17 -6.89 40.59
CA SER A 229 -0.08 -8.31 40.91
C SER A 229 1.05 -9.04 40.15
N LEU A 230 1.67 -8.39 39.15
CA LEU A 230 2.79 -8.95 38.39
C LEU A 230 4.10 -8.24 38.77
N PRO A 231 5.20 -8.98 38.99
CA PRO A 231 6.49 -8.36 39.25
C PRO A 231 7.01 -7.63 38.00
N LEU A 232 7.62 -6.46 38.18
CA LEU A 232 8.27 -5.75 37.08
C LEU A 232 9.69 -6.28 36.84
N VAL A 233 10.00 -6.66 35.61
CA VAL A 233 11.34 -6.99 35.12
C VAL A 233 11.74 -6.00 34.04
N VAL A 234 12.92 -5.41 34.19
CA VAL A 234 13.46 -4.45 33.23
C VAL A 234 14.63 -5.07 32.47
N LEU A 235 14.54 -5.08 31.14
CA LEU A 235 15.64 -5.44 30.24
C LEU A 235 16.35 -4.16 29.80
N TYR A 236 17.58 -3.94 30.27
CA TYR A 236 18.46 -2.90 29.76
C TYR A 236 19.18 -3.42 28.52
N ALA A 237 18.70 -3.00 27.35
CA ALA A 237 19.09 -3.54 26.06
C ALA A 237 20.01 -2.60 25.27
N ALA A 238 21.03 -3.18 24.65
CA ALA A 238 21.74 -2.59 23.53
C ALA A 238 21.44 -3.46 22.29
N PRO A 239 20.71 -2.98 21.27
CA PRO A 239 20.36 -3.81 20.11
C PRO A 239 21.56 -4.39 19.38
N THR A 240 22.69 -3.69 19.35
CA THR A 240 23.92 -4.12 18.68
C THR A 240 24.67 -5.25 19.40
N ASP A 241 24.23 -5.65 20.60
CA ASP A 241 24.77 -6.76 21.38
C ASP A 241 24.06 -8.08 21.03
N GLU A 242 24.83 -9.10 20.63
CA GLU A 242 24.34 -10.43 20.22
C GLU A 242 23.56 -11.15 21.33
N ALA A 243 23.69 -10.73 22.59
CA ALA A 243 22.92 -11.28 23.72
C ALA A 243 21.44 -10.85 23.71
N PHE A 244 21.13 -9.68 23.14
CA PHE A 244 19.78 -9.07 23.22
C PHE A 244 18.66 -9.99 22.70
N PRO A 245 18.73 -10.59 21.49
CA PRO A 245 17.62 -11.39 20.96
C PRO A 245 17.26 -12.57 21.86
N LYS A 246 18.26 -13.25 22.43
CA LYS A 246 18.06 -14.43 23.28
C LYS A 246 17.43 -14.07 24.61
N LEU A 247 17.82 -12.95 25.21
CA LEU A 247 17.25 -12.47 26.47
C LEU A 247 15.82 -11.96 26.26
N PHE A 248 15.60 -11.15 25.21
CA PHE A 248 14.29 -10.62 24.87
C PHE A 248 13.28 -11.73 24.64
N GLU A 249 13.56 -12.71 23.77
CA GLU A 249 12.61 -13.80 23.44
C GLU A 249 12.17 -14.58 24.69
N ARG A 250 13.10 -14.79 25.63
CA ARG A 250 12.82 -15.55 26.86
C ARG A 250 11.97 -14.75 27.84
N LEU A 251 12.22 -13.46 28.00
CA LEU A 251 11.40 -12.58 28.82
C LEU A 251 10.04 -12.30 28.19
N TYR A 252 10.01 -12.11 26.87
CA TYR A 252 8.79 -11.93 26.09
C TYR A 252 7.85 -13.13 26.26
N ALA A 253 8.36 -14.36 26.23
CA ALA A 253 7.56 -15.57 26.46
C ALA A 253 6.97 -15.67 27.89
N LEU A 254 7.56 -15.01 28.88
CA LEU A 254 7.03 -14.96 30.26
C LEU A 254 6.01 -13.83 30.45
N ALA A 255 6.15 -12.75 29.68
CA ALA A 255 5.32 -11.55 29.77
C ALA A 255 4.12 -11.55 28.81
N SER A 256 4.20 -12.31 27.71
CA SER A 256 3.16 -12.43 26.69
C SER A 256 2.24 -13.63 26.93
N GLY A 257 1.00 -13.53 26.42
CA GLY A 257 -0.02 -14.59 26.52
C GLY A 257 -1.24 -14.21 27.36
N THR A 258 -2.18 -15.15 27.51
CA THR A 258 -3.44 -14.94 28.26
C THR A 258 -3.24 -14.96 29.78
N ALA A 259 -2.15 -15.57 30.25
CA ALA A 259 -1.77 -15.65 31.66
C ALA A 259 -0.30 -15.22 31.83
N PRO A 260 -0.01 -13.91 31.81
CA PRO A 260 1.35 -13.39 31.97
C PRO A 260 1.90 -13.69 33.37
N ARG A 261 3.19 -14.06 33.44
CA ARG A 261 3.87 -14.44 34.69
C ARG A 261 4.64 -13.28 35.33
N LEU A 262 4.97 -12.28 34.54
CA LEU A 262 5.67 -11.06 34.92
C LEU A 262 5.22 -9.90 34.03
N GLN A 263 5.54 -8.67 34.43
CA GLN A 263 5.45 -7.50 33.56
C GLN A 263 6.85 -7.13 33.08
N LEU A 264 7.02 -6.98 31.76
CA LEU A 264 8.29 -6.66 31.12
C LEU A 264 8.32 -5.18 30.72
N ALA A 265 9.44 -4.51 30.97
CA ALA A 265 9.80 -3.23 30.36
C ALA A 265 11.15 -3.36 29.64
N VAL A 266 11.28 -2.77 28.46
CA VAL A 266 12.56 -2.67 27.73
C VAL A 266 13.04 -1.22 27.81
N ARG A 267 14.27 -1.03 28.29
CA ARG A 267 14.95 0.27 28.36
C ARG A 267 16.23 0.20 27.55
N TRP A 268 16.47 1.21 26.72
CA TRP A 268 17.67 1.27 25.90
C TRP A 268 18.86 1.80 26.68
N ARG A 269 20.05 1.30 26.35
CA ARG A 269 21.33 1.80 26.88
C ARG A 269 22.36 1.92 25.75
N PRO A 270 23.38 2.78 25.91
CA PRO A 270 24.44 2.86 24.92
C PRO A 270 25.30 1.59 24.94
N ASP A 271 25.74 1.17 23.75
CA ASP A 271 26.74 0.13 23.55
C ASP A 271 28.15 0.77 23.50
N PRO A 272 28.99 0.60 24.54
CA PRO A 272 30.29 1.27 24.61
C PRO A 272 31.27 0.80 23.53
N GLU A 273 31.02 -0.36 22.92
CA GLU A 273 31.85 -0.91 21.83
C GLU A 273 31.38 -0.45 20.45
N ASN A 274 30.22 0.23 20.35
CA ASN A 274 29.70 0.75 19.09
C ASN A 274 30.06 2.24 18.93
N LEU A 275 31.13 2.52 18.17
CA LEU A 275 31.61 3.88 17.92
C LEU A 275 30.84 4.52 16.76
N ILE A 276 29.76 5.23 17.08
CA ILE A 276 28.95 5.99 16.12
C ILE A 276 28.88 7.47 16.49
N GLU A 277 28.83 8.33 15.48
CA GLU A 277 28.61 9.77 15.65
C GLU A 277 27.12 10.10 15.51
N GLY A 278 26.63 11.00 16.36
CA GLY A 278 25.23 11.46 16.36
C GLY A 278 25.11 12.87 15.82
N TYR A 279 24.03 13.14 15.07
CA TYR A 279 23.77 14.44 14.47
C TYR A 279 22.34 14.90 14.72
N ARG A 280 22.13 16.21 14.86
CA ARG A 280 20.79 16.81 14.92
C ARG A 280 20.22 16.93 13.50
N SER A 281 19.01 16.40 13.31
CA SER A 281 18.35 16.37 12.00
C SER A 281 17.73 17.70 11.58
N SER A 282 17.37 18.57 12.52
CA SER A 282 16.76 19.86 12.21
C SER A 282 17.38 20.99 12.99
N PHE A 283 17.85 21.99 12.25
CA PHE A 283 18.41 23.23 12.76
C PHE A 283 18.39 24.29 11.65
N GLN A 284 18.55 25.55 12.03
CA GLN A 284 18.74 26.66 11.12
C GLN A 284 20.19 27.12 11.18
N ALA A 285 20.78 27.43 10.03
CA ALA A 285 22.08 28.06 9.93
C ALA A 285 21.92 29.45 9.30
N GLU A 286 22.67 30.41 9.80
CA GLU A 286 22.72 31.76 9.28
C GLU A 286 24.18 32.13 9.02
N ALA A 287 24.44 32.76 7.87
CA ALA A 287 25.77 33.24 7.54
C ALA A 287 25.71 34.71 7.14
N THR A 288 26.54 35.54 7.79
CA THR A 288 26.69 36.95 7.43
C THR A 288 27.97 37.13 6.63
N ILE A 289 27.87 37.79 5.48
CA ILE A 289 29.03 38.00 4.61
C ILE A 289 29.87 39.15 5.18
N LYS A 290 31.15 38.86 5.49
CA LYS A 290 32.13 39.86 5.97
C LYS A 290 32.95 40.44 4.82
N GLU A 291 33.44 39.59 3.92
CA GLU A 291 34.33 39.97 2.81
C GLU A 291 34.07 39.10 1.56
N GLY A 292 34.32 39.63 0.35
CA GLY A 292 34.41 38.84 -0.88
C GLY A 292 33.15 38.72 -1.76
N LEU A 293 32.02 39.36 -1.41
CA LEU A 293 30.84 39.48 -2.27
C LEU A 293 30.30 40.92 -2.25
N GLU A 294 30.26 41.58 -3.40
CA GLU A 294 29.62 42.90 -3.53
C GLU A 294 28.11 42.74 -3.51
N VAL A 295 27.45 43.36 -2.53
CA VAL A 295 25.99 43.35 -2.41
C VAL A 295 25.40 44.46 -3.28
N PRO A 296 24.57 44.16 -4.30
CA PRO A 296 24.04 45.19 -5.17
C PRO A 296 23.03 46.10 -4.45
N GLU A 297 23.17 47.42 -4.62
CA GLU A 297 22.21 48.40 -4.09
C GLU A 297 20.88 48.32 -4.84
N THR A 298 19.77 48.19 -4.11
CA THR A 298 18.42 48.14 -4.69
C THR A 298 17.61 49.36 -4.24
N GLN A 299 17.20 50.20 -5.19
CA GLN A 299 16.44 51.43 -4.92
C GLN A 299 14.92 51.18 -4.77
N ASP A 300 14.39 50.10 -5.35
CA ASP A 300 12.97 49.75 -5.33
C ASP A 300 12.78 48.24 -5.03
N ALA A 301 12.35 47.94 -3.79
CA ALA A 301 12.11 46.58 -3.31
C ALA A 301 10.99 45.86 -4.08
N LYS A 302 10.01 46.60 -4.59
CA LYS A 302 8.88 46.05 -5.34
C LYS A 302 9.34 45.59 -6.73
N VAL A 303 10.08 46.43 -7.45
CA VAL A 303 10.63 46.07 -8.76
C VAL A 303 11.58 44.88 -8.64
N PHE A 304 12.38 44.83 -7.58
CA PHE A 304 13.24 43.69 -7.31
C PHE A 304 12.43 42.41 -7.06
N SER A 305 11.37 42.47 -6.25
CA SER A 305 10.47 41.33 -6.01
C SER A 305 9.79 40.85 -7.30
N ASP A 306 9.31 41.76 -8.17
CA ASP A 306 8.72 41.40 -9.47
C ASP A 306 9.72 40.66 -10.38
N ARG A 307 11.00 41.09 -10.36
CA ARG A 307 12.08 40.39 -11.07
C ARG A 307 12.40 39.04 -10.43
N ALA A 308 12.38 38.94 -9.11
CA ALA A 308 12.59 37.69 -8.38
C ALA A 308 11.49 36.66 -8.74
N ILE A 309 10.23 37.08 -8.80
CA ILE A 309 9.11 36.26 -9.26
C ILE A 309 9.34 35.80 -10.71
N ALA A 310 9.80 36.69 -11.58
CA ALA A 310 10.11 36.35 -12.97
C ALA A 310 11.27 35.33 -13.08
N PHE A 311 12.30 35.48 -12.24
CA PHE A 311 13.45 34.58 -12.14
C PHE A 311 13.02 33.17 -11.71
N VAL A 312 12.27 33.07 -10.60
CA VAL A 312 11.73 31.78 -10.12
C VAL A 312 10.85 31.11 -11.17
N ARG A 313 9.98 31.88 -11.84
CA ARG A 313 9.08 31.33 -12.87
C ARG A 313 9.83 30.84 -14.12
N GLY A 314 10.97 31.46 -14.44
CA GLY A 314 11.82 31.11 -15.58
C GLY A 314 12.75 29.92 -15.34
N ALA A 315 12.96 29.51 -14.09
CA ALA A 315 13.85 28.41 -13.74
C ALA A 315 13.29 27.04 -14.16
N LYS A 316 14.21 26.10 -14.47
CA LYS A 316 13.87 24.70 -14.75
C LYS A 316 13.30 24.00 -13.53
N ASP A 317 13.93 24.20 -12.37
CA ASP A 317 13.41 23.77 -11.07
C ASP A 317 12.98 25.00 -10.26
N LYS A 318 11.67 25.23 -10.24
CA LYS A 318 11.07 26.43 -9.64
C LYS A 318 11.13 26.41 -8.11
N PHE A 319 11.12 25.22 -7.49
CA PHE A 319 11.20 25.09 -6.04
C PHE A 319 12.62 25.35 -5.56
N ALA A 320 13.62 24.76 -6.23
CA ALA A 320 15.03 25.04 -5.95
C ALA A 320 15.34 26.53 -6.18
N ALA A 321 14.81 27.12 -7.26
CA ALA A 321 14.97 28.56 -7.50
C ALA A 321 14.28 29.42 -6.43
N LEU A 322 13.08 29.04 -5.96
CA LEU A 322 12.43 29.75 -4.85
C LEU A 322 13.23 29.64 -3.55
N ALA A 323 13.73 28.44 -3.21
CA ALA A 323 14.57 28.23 -2.04
C ALA A 323 15.88 29.02 -2.15
N GLN A 324 16.52 29.04 -3.33
CA GLN A 324 17.73 29.82 -3.58
C GLN A 324 17.48 31.33 -3.46
N VAL A 325 16.40 31.85 -4.03
CA VAL A 325 16.03 33.28 -3.90
C VAL A 325 15.72 33.63 -2.45
N ALA A 326 14.98 32.79 -1.73
CA ALA A 326 14.62 33.07 -0.34
C ALA A 326 15.86 33.03 0.55
N THR A 327 16.67 31.97 0.45
CA THR A 327 17.69 31.64 1.43
C THR A 327 19.11 32.10 1.07
N GLN A 328 19.41 32.21 -0.22
CA GLN A 328 20.72 32.59 -0.77
C GLN A 328 20.63 33.88 -1.58
N LEU A 329 19.73 34.80 -1.20
CA LEU A 329 19.44 36.01 -1.97
C LEU A 329 20.67 36.81 -2.46
N PRO A 330 21.73 37.02 -1.64
CA PRO A 330 22.93 37.74 -2.07
C PRO A 330 23.63 37.13 -3.29
N THR A 331 23.68 35.80 -3.40
CA THR A 331 24.42 35.10 -4.48
C THR A 331 23.71 35.16 -5.82
N VAL A 332 22.39 35.40 -5.82
CA VAL A 332 21.55 35.48 -7.03
C VAL A 332 21.05 36.88 -7.35
N ALA A 333 21.30 37.86 -6.47
CA ALA A 333 20.76 39.22 -6.59
C ALA A 333 21.07 39.89 -7.93
N GLU A 334 22.31 39.75 -8.45
CA GLU A 334 22.67 40.27 -9.77
C GLU A 334 21.87 39.64 -10.92
N GLN A 335 21.64 38.33 -10.85
CA GLN A 335 20.90 37.60 -11.89
C GLN A 335 19.44 38.01 -11.87
N ILE A 336 18.86 38.20 -10.69
CA ILE A 336 17.51 38.75 -10.51
C ILE A 336 17.43 40.15 -11.14
N LEU A 337 18.39 41.03 -10.85
CA LEU A 337 18.42 42.37 -11.44
C LEU A 337 18.50 42.34 -12.97
N LYS A 338 19.22 41.38 -13.57
CA LYS A 338 19.31 41.22 -15.03
C LYS A 338 18.06 40.57 -15.65
N THR A 339 17.14 40.04 -14.84
CA THR A 339 15.95 39.32 -15.32
C THR A 339 14.86 40.28 -15.79
N PRO A 340 14.34 40.15 -17.03
CA PRO A 340 13.30 41.02 -17.55
C PRO A 340 11.92 40.70 -16.95
N VAL A 341 11.21 41.73 -16.48
CA VAL A 341 9.82 41.61 -15.99
C VAL A 341 8.87 41.47 -17.18
N ARG A 342 8.07 40.40 -17.24
CA ARG A 342 6.99 40.27 -18.25
C ARG A 342 5.76 41.06 -17.80
N ARG A 343 5.06 41.74 -18.73
CA ARG A 343 3.92 42.67 -18.53
C ARG A 343 2.64 42.10 -17.87
N SER A 344 2.68 40.99 -17.13
CA SER A 344 1.50 40.26 -16.66
C SER A 344 1.46 39.97 -15.15
N LEU A 345 2.32 40.60 -14.34
CA LEU A 345 2.29 40.42 -12.88
C LEU A 345 1.34 41.43 -12.23
N PRO A 346 0.44 40.99 -11.33
CA PRO A 346 -0.45 41.90 -10.61
C PRO A 346 0.36 42.81 -9.67
N THR A 347 0.03 44.09 -9.67
CA THR A 347 0.76 45.14 -8.93
C THR A 347 0.40 45.24 -7.45
N THR A 348 -0.69 44.59 -7.03
CA THR A 348 -1.21 44.53 -5.65
C THR A 348 -1.93 43.20 -5.42
N THR A 349 -1.94 42.69 -4.19
CA THR A 349 -2.70 41.50 -3.78
C THR A 349 -3.42 41.75 -2.45
N THR A 350 -4.57 41.12 -2.25
CA THR A 350 -5.27 41.09 -0.95
C THR A 350 -4.91 39.86 -0.11
N LEU A 351 -4.15 38.92 -0.69
CA LEU A 351 -3.69 37.72 0.01
C LEU A 351 -2.48 38.02 0.88
N THR A 352 -2.48 37.45 2.08
CA THR A 352 -1.32 37.42 2.98
C THR A 352 -0.54 36.12 2.80
N GLU A 353 0.73 36.13 3.21
CA GLU A 353 1.55 34.93 3.22
C GLU A 353 0.97 33.87 4.16
N LYS A 354 0.89 32.63 3.67
CA LYS A 354 0.33 31.49 4.39
C LYS A 354 0.92 30.18 3.88
N PHE A 355 1.12 29.23 4.78
CA PHE A 355 1.40 27.84 4.45
C PHE A 355 0.20 27.01 4.90
N LEU A 356 -0.43 26.30 3.98
CA LEU A 356 -1.63 25.53 4.22
C LEU A 356 -1.36 24.05 3.93
N VAL A 357 -1.82 23.16 4.81
CA VAL A 357 -1.92 21.73 4.55
C VAL A 357 -3.38 21.33 4.63
N ASN A 358 -3.94 20.82 3.53
CA ASN A 358 -5.36 20.47 3.41
C ASN A 358 -6.28 21.61 3.89
N GLY A 359 -5.91 22.86 3.60
CA GLY A 359 -6.65 24.08 3.93
C GLY A 359 -6.43 24.60 5.36
N ARG A 360 -5.73 23.86 6.23
CA ARG A 360 -5.35 24.32 7.57
C ARG A 360 -4.07 25.15 7.49
N ALA A 361 -4.11 26.37 8.03
CA ALA A 361 -2.91 27.20 8.12
C ALA A 361 -1.94 26.66 9.18
N ILE A 362 -0.66 26.64 8.82
CA ILE A 362 0.45 26.24 9.69
C ILE A 362 1.35 27.46 9.87
N ALA A 363 1.67 27.76 11.12
CA ALA A 363 2.64 28.80 11.43
C ALA A 363 4.05 28.32 11.06
N PRO A 364 4.97 29.20 10.64
CA PRO A 364 6.34 28.81 10.32
C PRO A 364 7.06 28.09 11.47
N GLU A 365 6.82 28.49 12.73
CA GLU A 365 7.35 27.82 13.92
C GLU A 365 6.87 26.36 14.06
N ASP A 366 5.67 26.03 13.57
CA ASP A 366 5.10 24.68 13.62
C ASP A 366 5.58 23.79 12.46
N LEU A 367 6.40 24.29 11.53
CA LEU A 367 6.93 23.52 10.40
C LEU A 367 8.09 22.60 10.82
N THR A 368 7.98 21.94 11.98
CA THR A 368 8.91 20.93 12.47
C THR A 368 8.51 19.54 11.99
N TYR A 369 9.39 18.53 12.17
CA TYR A 369 9.04 17.13 11.92
C TYR A 369 7.81 16.71 12.72
N ARG A 370 7.79 17.05 14.02
CA ARG A 370 6.68 16.74 14.92
C ARG A 370 5.39 17.44 14.49
N GLY A 371 5.46 18.74 14.21
CA GLY A 371 4.30 19.53 13.79
C GLY A 371 3.68 19.02 12.48
N LEU A 372 4.51 18.66 11.49
CA LEU A 372 4.01 18.05 10.26
C LEU A 372 3.39 16.67 10.50
N LEU A 373 4.00 15.83 11.32
CA LEU A 373 3.48 14.50 11.63
C LEU A 373 2.17 14.55 12.42
N ASP A 374 2.02 15.47 13.36
CA ASP A 374 0.78 15.65 14.11
C ASP A 374 -0.36 16.05 13.16
N ILE A 375 -0.08 16.90 12.19
CA ILE A 375 -1.03 17.29 11.13
C ILE A 375 -1.32 16.12 10.20
N PHE A 376 -0.30 15.38 9.76
CA PHE A 376 -0.46 14.24 8.87
C PHE A 376 -1.26 13.12 9.53
N SER A 377 -0.93 12.75 10.75
CA SER A 377 -1.66 11.74 11.54
C SER A 377 -3.11 12.16 11.78
N HIS A 378 -3.35 13.43 12.13
CA HIS A 378 -4.70 13.96 12.29
C HIS A 378 -5.51 13.85 10.99
N ASP A 379 -4.95 14.30 9.87
CA ASP A 379 -5.66 14.28 8.58
C ASP A 379 -5.85 12.85 8.06
N LEU A 380 -4.87 11.96 8.23
CA LEU A 380 -4.98 10.54 7.91
C LEU A 380 -6.09 9.88 8.71
N ARG A 381 -6.19 10.16 10.02
CA ARG A 381 -7.28 9.66 10.86
C ARG A 381 -8.65 10.05 10.31
N ASN A 382 -8.80 11.29 9.86
CA ASN A 382 -10.07 11.79 9.31
C ASN A 382 -10.40 11.15 7.96
N LEU A 383 -9.40 10.98 7.09
CA LEU A 383 -9.57 10.28 5.82
C LEU A 383 -9.97 8.83 6.06
N MET A 384 -9.21 8.07 6.86
CA MET A 384 -9.49 6.66 7.14
C MET A 384 -10.84 6.47 7.84
N GLY A 385 -11.20 7.36 8.77
CA GLY A 385 -12.52 7.39 9.39
C GLY A 385 -13.63 7.53 8.35
N ALA A 386 -13.45 8.39 7.35
CA ALA A 386 -14.42 8.56 6.28
C ALA A 386 -14.48 7.33 5.36
N GLN A 387 -13.35 6.68 5.08
CA GLN A 387 -13.31 5.43 4.29
C GLN A 387 -14.04 4.27 4.99
N ALA A 388 -14.03 4.25 6.32
CA ALA A 388 -14.78 3.26 7.10
C ALA A 388 -16.31 3.45 7.00
N ALA A 389 -16.80 4.61 6.55
CA ALA A 389 -18.23 4.86 6.37
C ALA A 389 -18.85 3.97 5.28
N THR A 390 -18.15 3.72 4.17
CA THR A 390 -18.68 2.93 3.06
C THR A 390 -17.60 2.30 2.19
N HIS A 391 -17.89 1.11 1.64
CA HIS A 391 -16.94 0.39 0.80
C HIS A 391 -16.68 1.12 -0.53
N GLY A 392 -15.41 1.26 -0.90
CA GLY A 392 -15.01 1.89 -2.17
C GLY A 392 -14.92 3.42 -2.10
N PHE A 393 -15.01 4.02 -0.91
CA PHE A 393 -14.66 5.42 -0.70
C PHE A 393 -13.14 5.59 -0.62
N TRP A 394 -12.52 5.86 -1.76
CA TRP A 394 -11.06 5.99 -1.89
C TRP A 394 -10.54 7.28 -1.26
N PRO A 395 -9.24 7.34 -0.86
CA PRO A 395 -8.69 8.49 -0.13
C PRO A 395 -8.87 9.82 -0.85
N ASN A 396 -8.84 9.81 -2.19
CA ASN A 396 -8.96 11.03 -2.99
C ASN A 396 -10.38 11.63 -2.91
N ALA A 397 -11.41 10.79 -2.99
CA ALA A 397 -12.80 11.21 -2.85
C ALA A 397 -13.08 11.65 -1.42
N ALA A 398 -12.58 10.90 -0.42
CA ALA A 398 -12.62 11.28 0.98
C ALA A 398 -11.97 12.65 1.23
N LYS A 399 -10.79 12.90 0.65
CA LYS A 399 -10.08 14.18 0.74
C LYS A 399 -10.92 15.34 0.21
N GLN A 400 -11.61 15.16 -0.91
CA GLN A 400 -12.50 16.20 -1.45
C GLN A 400 -13.64 16.51 -0.48
N VAL A 401 -14.32 15.47 0.03
CA VAL A 401 -15.47 15.67 0.94
C VAL A 401 -15.05 16.28 2.27
N ILE A 402 -14.00 15.72 2.90
CA ILE A 402 -13.61 16.11 4.25
C ILE A 402 -12.91 17.48 4.29
N PHE A 403 -12.08 17.83 3.31
CA PHE A 403 -11.27 19.05 3.37
C PHE A 403 -11.77 20.20 2.49
N ARG A 404 -12.81 20.01 1.67
CA ARG A 404 -13.42 21.10 0.89
C ARG A 404 -14.84 21.47 1.31
N ALA A 405 -15.48 20.70 2.19
CA ALA A 405 -16.76 21.11 2.76
C ALA A 405 -16.59 22.37 3.62
N ASN A 406 -17.31 23.44 3.26
CA ASN A 406 -17.24 24.71 3.96
C ASN A 406 -18.28 24.74 5.09
N THR A 407 -17.94 24.14 6.24
CA THR A 407 -18.81 24.12 7.42
C THR A 407 -18.60 25.35 8.29
N THR A 408 -19.65 25.72 9.03
CA THR A 408 -19.59 26.86 9.96
C THR A 408 -19.57 26.39 11.40
N LEU A 409 -18.52 26.80 12.14
CA LEU A 409 -18.39 26.62 13.58
C LEU A 409 -18.58 27.98 14.24
N GLU A 410 -19.55 28.09 15.14
CA GLU A 410 -19.86 29.35 15.82
C GLU A 410 -19.33 29.33 17.25
N SER A 411 -18.92 30.49 17.74
CA SER A 411 -18.66 30.68 19.17
C SER A 411 -19.96 30.46 19.96
N PRO A 412 -19.90 29.78 21.10
CA PRO A 412 -21.07 29.53 21.93
C PRO A 412 -21.70 30.84 22.40
N ARG A 413 -23.03 30.92 22.36
CA ARG A 413 -23.78 32.10 22.85
C ARG A 413 -23.86 32.10 24.38
N LYS A 414 -24.01 33.27 25.00
CA LYS A 414 -24.17 33.37 26.46
C LYS A 414 -25.39 32.60 26.99
N SER A 415 -26.51 32.64 26.26
CA SER A 415 -27.68 31.81 26.53
C SER A 415 -28.54 31.66 25.27
N ALA A 416 -29.32 30.59 25.20
CA ALA A 416 -30.31 30.35 24.16
C ALA A 416 -31.42 29.46 24.72
N THR A 417 -32.67 29.75 24.37
CA THR A 417 -33.82 28.92 24.76
C THR A 417 -33.88 27.61 23.98
N SER A 418 -33.36 27.59 22.74
CA SER A 418 -33.33 26.39 21.91
C SER A 418 -32.10 25.54 22.20
N LEU A 419 -32.33 24.25 22.51
CA LEU A 419 -31.28 23.23 22.67
C LEU A 419 -30.47 22.98 21.39
N ALA A 420 -30.97 23.44 20.23
CA ALA A 420 -30.25 23.36 18.97
C ALA A 420 -29.06 24.32 18.89
N VAL A 421 -29.12 25.46 19.57
CA VAL A 421 -28.09 26.50 19.48
C VAL A 421 -27.06 26.28 20.60
N PRO A 422 -25.74 26.21 20.29
CA PRO A 422 -24.72 26.04 21.31
C PRO A 422 -24.62 27.26 22.23
N THR A 423 -24.44 26.99 23.51
CA THR A 423 -24.28 28.02 24.56
C THR A 423 -22.99 27.80 25.34
N VAL A 424 -22.59 28.75 26.19
CA VAL A 424 -21.38 28.61 27.03
C VAL A 424 -21.52 27.39 27.95
N ASP A 425 -22.71 27.17 28.52
CA ASP A 425 -22.98 26.01 29.40
C ASP A 425 -23.20 24.70 28.63
N ARG A 426 -23.49 24.79 27.33
CA ARG A 426 -23.73 23.65 26.41
C ARG A 426 -22.97 23.88 25.10
N PRO A 427 -21.63 23.75 25.11
CA PRO A 427 -20.81 23.96 23.91
C PRO A 427 -21.09 22.89 22.84
N LEU A 428 -20.63 23.14 21.61
CA LEU A 428 -20.68 22.11 20.57
C LEU A 428 -19.81 20.92 20.96
N ARG A 429 -20.42 19.73 21.01
CA ARG A 429 -19.74 18.46 21.24
C ARG A 429 -19.99 17.54 20.06
N PHE A 430 -18.93 17.08 19.43
CA PHE A 430 -18.96 16.08 18.37
C PHE A 430 -18.15 14.87 18.79
N VAL A 431 -18.56 13.69 18.34
CA VAL A 431 -17.82 12.43 18.54
C VAL A 431 -17.47 11.85 17.17
N PHE A 432 -16.25 11.34 17.04
CA PHE A 432 -15.84 10.65 15.82
C PHE A 432 -16.60 9.32 15.70
N PRO A 433 -17.14 8.97 14.52
CA PRO A 433 -17.89 7.72 14.36
C PRO A 433 -17.10 6.48 14.80
N SER A 434 -15.81 6.40 14.48
CA SER A 434 -14.96 5.28 14.89
C SER A 434 -14.75 5.18 16.40
N GLU A 435 -14.79 6.31 17.12
CA GLU A 435 -14.76 6.32 18.59
C GLU A 435 -16.12 5.94 19.17
N ALA A 436 -17.21 6.53 18.64
CA ALA A 436 -18.57 6.26 19.10
C ALA A 436 -18.92 4.77 18.99
N PHE A 437 -18.57 4.16 17.86
CA PHE A 437 -18.89 2.77 17.56
C PHE A 437 -17.79 1.77 17.94
N LYS A 438 -16.76 2.19 18.68
CA LYS A 438 -15.72 1.29 19.15
C LYS A 438 -16.34 0.19 20.01
N ASP A 439 -15.98 -1.07 19.73
CA ASP A 439 -16.48 -2.25 20.44
C ASP A 439 -18.01 -2.46 20.35
N THR A 440 -18.69 -1.82 19.38
CA THR A 440 -20.12 -2.02 19.10
C THR A 440 -20.37 -3.03 17.99
N GLY A 441 -21.51 -3.73 18.02
CA GLY A 441 -21.87 -4.74 17.03
C GLY A 441 -22.21 -4.17 15.64
N TYR A 442 -21.85 -4.87 14.56
CA TYR A 442 -22.08 -4.41 13.17
C TYR A 442 -23.56 -4.07 12.87
N ASN A 443 -24.49 -4.93 13.30
CA ASN A 443 -25.94 -4.74 13.08
C ASN A 443 -26.46 -3.44 13.74
N PHE A 444 -25.84 -3.01 14.84
CA PHE A 444 -26.18 -1.75 15.48
C PHE A 444 -25.75 -0.55 14.63
N THR A 445 -24.54 -0.60 14.07
CA THR A 445 -23.92 0.54 13.36
C THR A 445 -24.57 0.90 12.03
N ARG A 446 -25.14 -0.08 11.29
CA ARG A 446 -25.53 0.12 9.88
C ARG A 446 -26.98 -0.22 9.54
N THR A 447 -27.67 -0.97 10.38
CA THR A 447 -28.94 -1.58 9.96
C THR A 447 -30.11 -1.29 10.90
N SER A 448 -29.89 -0.59 12.01
CA SER A 448 -30.88 -0.29 13.06
C SER A 448 -31.75 0.97 12.81
N PHE A 449 -32.03 1.31 11.55
CA PHE A 449 -32.64 2.60 11.18
C PHE A 449 -34.10 2.50 10.73
N ILE A 450 -34.94 3.40 11.25
CA ILE A 450 -36.28 3.72 10.75
C ILE A 450 -36.19 5.03 9.96
N GLU A 451 -36.71 5.05 8.74
CA GLU A 451 -36.65 6.22 7.86
C GLU A 451 -37.88 7.10 8.00
N GLY A 452 -37.69 8.41 7.78
CA GLY A 452 -38.79 9.35 7.77
C GLY A 452 -39.65 9.20 6.52
N ALA A 453 -40.93 9.51 6.67
CA ALA A 453 -41.94 9.40 5.63
C ALA A 453 -42.75 10.70 5.50
N THR A 454 -43.47 10.88 4.39
CA THR A 454 -44.41 11.98 4.19
C THR A 454 -45.71 11.44 3.59
N GLN A 455 -46.85 12.05 3.94
CA GLN A 455 -48.18 11.57 3.51
C GLN A 455 -48.51 11.77 2.01
N GLU A 456 -47.63 12.40 1.22
CA GLU A 456 -47.91 12.89 -0.15
C GLU A 456 -47.11 12.23 -1.28
N THR A 457 -46.35 11.15 -1.05
CA THR A 457 -45.67 10.47 -2.16
C THR A 457 -46.65 9.61 -2.96
N ASP A 458 -47.27 10.21 -3.97
CA ASP A 458 -47.99 9.51 -5.04
C ASP A 458 -47.08 8.46 -5.67
N ALA A 459 -47.57 7.22 -5.77
CA ALA A 459 -46.87 6.03 -6.23
C ALA A 459 -46.48 6.06 -7.74
N SER A 460 -46.38 7.23 -8.37
CA SER A 460 -46.19 7.38 -9.82
C SER A 460 -44.78 7.81 -10.25
N ASP A 461 -43.90 8.20 -9.33
CA ASP A 461 -42.51 8.54 -9.66
C ASP A 461 -41.60 7.34 -9.39
N GLU A 462 -41.44 6.46 -10.39
CA GLU A 462 -40.46 5.35 -10.39
C GLU A 462 -38.99 5.84 -10.50
N GLU A 463 -38.62 6.89 -9.75
CA GLU A 463 -37.25 7.32 -9.54
C GLU A 463 -36.99 7.30 -8.03
N GLY A 464 -36.39 6.19 -7.57
CA GLY A 464 -36.43 5.74 -6.17
C GLY A 464 -36.13 6.79 -5.09
N ASP A 465 -36.76 6.60 -3.92
CA ASP A 465 -36.77 7.52 -2.78
C ASP A 465 -35.39 8.14 -2.46
N PRO A 466 -35.34 9.46 -2.17
CA PRO A 466 -34.09 10.14 -1.86
C PRO A 466 -33.46 9.62 -0.56
N PRO A 467 -32.11 9.58 -0.47
CA PRO A 467 -31.43 9.14 0.75
C PRO A 467 -31.65 10.12 1.92
N ALA A 468 -31.74 9.59 3.14
CA ALA A 468 -31.72 10.42 4.33
C ALA A 468 -30.43 11.25 4.42
N LEU A 469 -30.56 12.55 4.68
CA LEU A 469 -29.45 13.49 4.82
C LEU A 469 -28.96 13.59 6.27
N ALA A 470 -29.87 13.36 7.22
CA ALA A 470 -29.65 13.47 8.64
C ALA A 470 -29.92 12.12 9.35
N THR A 471 -28.94 11.65 10.11
CA THR A 471 -29.04 10.43 10.91
C THR A 471 -29.07 10.81 12.39
N PHE A 472 -30.15 10.39 13.06
CA PHE A 472 -30.33 10.56 14.48
C PHE A 472 -30.09 9.24 15.22
N TRP A 473 -29.33 9.31 16.33
CA TRP A 473 -29.32 8.28 17.36
C TRP A 473 -29.94 8.86 18.62
N VAL A 474 -31.01 8.23 19.09
CA VAL A 474 -31.69 8.59 20.33
C VAL A 474 -31.29 7.58 21.40
N VAL A 475 -30.51 8.04 22.37
CA VAL A 475 -30.04 7.22 23.49
C VAL A 475 -30.89 7.55 24.70
N ALA A 476 -31.57 6.56 25.26
CA ALA A 476 -32.37 6.70 26.46
C ALA A 476 -32.73 5.32 27.05
N ASP A 477 -33.21 5.28 28.28
CA ASP A 477 -33.96 4.14 28.77
C ASP A 477 -35.29 4.03 28.00
N LEU A 478 -35.31 3.22 26.94
CA LEU A 478 -36.48 3.01 26.07
C LEU A 478 -37.71 2.46 26.79
N ASP A 479 -37.56 1.91 28.00
CA ASP A 479 -38.67 1.35 28.78
C ASP A 479 -39.18 2.31 29.84
N SER A 480 -38.43 3.37 30.15
CA SER A 480 -38.89 4.48 30.99
C SER A 480 -39.98 5.31 30.31
N ALA A 481 -40.87 5.93 31.09
CA ALA A 481 -41.91 6.83 30.55
C ALA A 481 -41.29 8.02 29.79
N SER A 482 -40.19 8.58 30.30
CA SER A 482 -39.44 9.66 29.64
C SER A 482 -38.82 9.21 28.32
N GLY A 483 -38.25 8.00 28.25
CA GLY A 483 -37.65 7.46 27.04
C GLY A 483 -38.70 7.15 25.97
N ARG A 484 -39.81 6.50 26.33
CA ARG A 484 -40.95 6.29 25.40
C ARG A 484 -41.48 7.61 24.84
N LYS A 485 -41.60 8.65 25.68
CA LYS A 485 -42.00 10.00 25.25
C LYS A 485 -40.99 10.61 24.26
N LEU A 486 -39.68 10.46 24.51
CA LEU A 486 -38.62 10.94 23.63
C LEU A 486 -38.65 10.24 22.26
N VAL A 487 -38.79 8.91 22.24
CA VAL A 487 -38.93 8.11 21.02
C VAL A 487 -40.16 8.56 20.22
N LYS A 488 -41.31 8.70 20.89
CA LYS A 488 -42.54 9.19 20.25
C LYS A 488 -42.37 10.58 19.64
N ASN A 489 -41.68 11.49 20.34
CA ASN A 489 -41.40 12.83 19.82
C ASN A 489 -40.48 12.82 18.60
N ALA A 490 -39.49 11.91 18.57
CA ALA A 490 -38.61 11.71 17.44
C ALA A 490 -39.37 11.19 16.20
N LEU A 491 -40.19 10.14 16.39
CA LEU A 491 -40.99 9.54 15.33
C LEU A 491 -42.02 10.53 14.74
N ARG A 492 -42.65 11.37 15.57
CA ARG A 492 -43.55 12.43 15.10
C ARG A 492 -42.88 13.43 14.16
N PHE A 493 -41.58 13.65 14.33
CA PHE A 493 -40.81 14.48 13.41
C PHE A 493 -40.39 13.68 12.16
N ALA A 494 -40.05 12.39 12.31
CA ALA A 494 -39.77 11.51 11.17
C ALA A 494 -40.96 11.38 10.21
N ASP A 495 -42.20 11.41 10.72
CA ASP A 495 -43.44 11.36 9.94
C ASP A 495 -43.75 12.65 9.14
N GLN A 496 -42.90 13.68 9.28
CA GLN A 496 -43.05 14.98 8.61
C GLN A 496 -42.01 15.21 7.52
N THR A 497 -41.02 14.32 7.37
CA THR A 497 -39.91 14.54 6.43
C THR A 497 -39.17 13.25 6.07
N THR A 498 -38.88 13.06 4.79
CA THR A 498 -38.05 11.95 4.28
C THR A 498 -36.54 12.20 4.42
N GLN A 499 -36.12 13.38 4.89
CA GLN A 499 -34.70 13.74 4.96
C GLN A 499 -33.95 13.12 6.15
N VAL A 500 -34.65 12.39 7.02
CA VAL A 500 -34.14 11.92 8.30
C VAL A 500 -34.28 10.41 8.45
N ARG A 501 -33.41 9.82 9.26
CA ARG A 501 -33.57 8.46 9.77
C ARG A 501 -33.17 8.39 11.24
N PHE A 502 -33.77 7.46 11.99
CA PHE A 502 -33.61 7.32 13.43
C PHE A 502 -33.16 5.92 13.81
N SER A 503 -32.21 5.85 14.74
CA SER A 503 -31.85 4.64 15.48
C SER A 503 -32.07 4.88 16.98
N PHE A 504 -32.54 3.88 17.69
CA PHE A 504 -32.91 3.96 19.11
C PHE A 504 -32.03 3.03 19.94
N VAL A 505 -31.39 3.59 20.96
CA VAL A 505 -30.39 2.91 21.79
C VAL A 505 -30.87 2.83 23.22
N HIS A 506 -31.01 1.61 23.73
CA HIS A 506 -31.41 1.36 25.11
C HIS A 506 -30.25 1.60 26.08
N ASN A 507 -30.41 2.57 26.98
CA ASN A 507 -29.48 2.90 28.05
C ASN A 507 -30.22 2.92 29.41
N PRO A 508 -30.52 1.75 30.00
CA PRO A 508 -31.29 1.65 31.23
C PRO A 508 -30.49 2.13 32.45
N SER A 509 -31.20 2.54 33.50
CA SER A 509 -30.63 2.77 34.83
C SER A 509 -30.59 1.46 35.63
N GLU A 510 -29.78 1.39 36.68
CA GLU A 510 -29.80 0.24 37.61
C GLU A 510 -31.16 0.05 38.30
N SER A 511 -31.96 1.12 38.39
CA SER A 511 -33.30 1.12 38.98
C SER A 511 -34.44 0.88 37.98
N SER A 512 -34.12 0.61 36.71
CA SER A 512 -35.13 0.48 35.66
C SER A 512 -35.99 -0.78 35.86
N PRO A 513 -37.31 -0.72 35.56
CA PRO A 513 -38.18 -1.88 35.67
C PRO A 513 -37.75 -2.97 34.68
N ALA A 514 -37.95 -4.23 35.05
CA ALA A 514 -37.64 -5.35 34.16
C ALA A 514 -38.48 -5.23 32.86
N PRO A 515 -37.84 -5.32 31.69
CA PRO A 515 -38.55 -5.20 30.42
C PRO A 515 -39.51 -6.37 30.23
N HIS A 516 -40.71 -6.12 29.71
CA HIS A 516 -41.70 -7.15 29.37
C HIS A 516 -41.76 -7.38 27.86
N LYS A 517 -42.50 -8.39 27.40
CA LYS A 517 -42.59 -8.76 25.97
C LYS A 517 -43.10 -7.66 25.02
N PHE A 518 -43.65 -6.56 25.53
CA PHE A 518 -44.11 -5.42 24.71
C PHE A 518 -43.20 -4.18 24.87
N SER A 519 -42.11 -4.31 25.62
CA SER A 519 -41.11 -3.26 25.79
C SER A 519 -40.38 -2.98 24.47
N LEU A 520 -40.14 -1.69 24.17
CA LEU A 520 -39.39 -1.28 22.98
C LEU A 520 -37.98 -1.88 22.97
N SER A 521 -37.35 -1.99 24.15
CA SER A 521 -36.03 -2.59 24.31
C SER A 521 -35.97 -4.05 23.86
N ARG A 522 -37.10 -4.78 23.83
CA ARG A 522 -37.21 -6.16 23.34
C ARG A 522 -37.66 -6.26 21.88
N ILE A 523 -38.56 -5.37 21.44
CA ILE A 523 -39.12 -5.41 20.07
C ILE A 523 -38.07 -4.97 19.03
N ILE A 524 -37.30 -3.92 19.31
CA ILE A 524 -36.32 -3.38 18.36
C ILE A 524 -35.26 -4.42 17.97
N PRO A 525 -34.63 -5.16 18.91
CA PRO A 525 -33.71 -6.25 18.57
C PRO A 525 -34.34 -7.34 17.70
N GLU A 526 -35.60 -7.73 17.96
CA GLU A 526 -36.29 -8.75 17.17
C GLU A 526 -36.58 -8.27 15.74
N LEU A 527 -36.97 -7.01 15.55
CA LEU A 527 -37.13 -6.39 14.22
C LEU A 527 -35.80 -6.31 13.45
N ILE A 528 -34.68 -6.13 14.16
CA ILE A 528 -33.35 -6.12 13.54
C ILE A 528 -32.94 -7.53 13.13
N ALA A 529 -33.14 -8.53 13.98
CA ALA A 529 -32.78 -9.92 13.71
C ALA A 529 -33.65 -10.56 12.61
N ASN A 530 -34.92 -10.16 12.51
CA ASN A 530 -35.86 -10.68 11.53
C ASN A 530 -35.68 -10.02 10.15
N ASN A 531 -34.66 -10.48 9.42
CA ASN A 531 -34.37 -10.06 8.04
C ASN A 531 -34.25 -8.54 7.85
N MET A 532 -33.81 -7.83 8.89
CA MET A 532 -33.70 -6.36 8.89
C MET A 532 -35.01 -5.61 8.63
N SER A 533 -36.15 -6.19 9.03
CA SER A 533 -37.49 -5.64 8.79
C SER A 533 -37.75 -4.29 9.47
N ILE A 534 -36.92 -3.90 10.45
CA ILE A 534 -36.96 -2.56 11.06
C ILE A 534 -36.89 -1.41 10.03
N ALA A 535 -36.22 -1.61 8.90
CA ALA A 535 -36.08 -0.58 7.86
C ALA A 535 -37.36 -0.37 7.04
N GLU A 536 -38.33 -1.28 7.14
CA GLU A 536 -39.63 -1.24 6.47
C GLU A 536 -40.74 -0.72 7.39
N VAL A 537 -40.43 -0.50 8.68
CA VAL A 537 -41.37 0.04 9.67
C VAL A 537 -41.60 1.52 9.41
N PHE A 538 -42.87 1.93 9.33
CA PHE A 538 -43.21 3.35 9.21
C PHE A 538 -43.16 4.06 10.57
N PRO A 539 -42.86 5.38 10.62
CA PRO A 539 -42.93 6.13 11.87
C PRO A 539 -44.32 6.11 12.52
N SER A 540 -45.38 6.24 11.71
CA SER A 540 -46.79 6.26 12.14
C SER A 540 -47.21 4.97 12.84
N GLU A 541 -46.76 3.84 12.32
CA GLU A 541 -46.89 2.50 12.90
C GLU A 541 -46.32 2.49 14.33
N LEU A 542 -45.02 2.79 14.51
CA LEU A 542 -44.40 2.71 15.83
C LEU A 542 -44.97 3.74 16.82
N ILE A 543 -45.46 4.90 16.35
CA ILE A 543 -46.23 5.86 17.16
C ILE A 543 -47.52 5.23 17.67
N ALA A 544 -48.30 4.58 16.80
CA ALA A 544 -49.54 3.92 17.18
C ALA A 544 -49.28 2.80 18.21
N PHE A 545 -48.21 2.02 18.03
CA PHE A 545 -47.78 1.01 19.00
C PHE A 545 -47.54 1.62 20.40
N LEU A 546 -46.80 2.74 20.46
CA LEU A 546 -46.51 3.43 21.72
C LEU A 546 -47.75 4.05 22.39
N GLU A 547 -48.80 4.35 21.63
CA GLU A 547 -50.06 4.89 22.15
C GLU A 547 -50.95 3.85 22.83
N TYR A 548 -50.75 2.55 22.53
CA TYR A 548 -51.47 1.48 23.21
C TYR A 548 -50.98 1.22 24.63
N ASP A 549 -49.73 1.60 24.96
CA ASP A 549 -49.08 1.32 26.25
C ASP A 549 -49.26 -0.15 26.67
N ALA A 550 -49.02 -1.06 25.72
CA ALA A 550 -49.29 -2.48 25.86
C ALA A 550 -48.48 -3.12 27.00
N THR A 551 -49.14 -3.91 27.85
CA THR A 551 -48.50 -4.72 28.90
C THR A 551 -48.93 -6.18 28.79
N PRO A 552 -48.24 -7.13 29.45
CA PRO A 552 -48.68 -8.53 29.48
C PRO A 552 -50.12 -8.70 30.00
N GLU A 553 -50.55 -7.84 30.92
CA GLU A 553 -51.90 -7.83 31.51
C GLU A 553 -52.93 -7.13 30.62
N SER A 554 -52.49 -6.17 29.81
CA SER A 554 -53.31 -5.41 28.86
C SER A 554 -52.68 -5.45 27.46
N PRO A 555 -52.70 -6.61 26.77
CA PRO A 555 -52.24 -6.69 25.39
C PRO A 555 -53.16 -5.86 24.48
N PRO A 556 -52.66 -5.33 23.36
CA PRO A 556 -53.47 -4.51 22.47
C PRO A 556 -54.60 -5.35 21.89
N ARG A 557 -55.86 -5.01 22.23
CA ARG A 557 -57.07 -5.65 21.72
C ARG A 557 -57.70 -4.77 20.64
N ARG A 558 -57.21 -4.87 19.40
CA ARG A 558 -57.94 -4.40 18.21
C ARG A 558 -57.86 -5.46 17.11
N ALA A 559 -58.88 -5.49 16.26
CA ALA A 559 -58.74 -6.11 14.93
C ALA A 559 -57.65 -5.34 14.16
N LEU A 560 -56.97 -5.94 13.19
CA LEU A 560 -56.02 -5.22 12.33
C LEU A 560 -56.75 -3.99 11.72
N ASP A 561 -56.52 -2.81 12.28
CA ASP A 561 -56.97 -1.53 11.73
C ASP A 561 -56.20 -1.27 10.42
N ASP A 562 -56.70 -0.39 9.54
CA ASP A 562 -56.12 -0.05 8.22
C ASP A 562 -54.60 0.32 8.23
N ILE A 563 -54.01 0.60 9.39
CA ILE A 563 -52.59 0.94 9.59
C ILE A 563 -51.69 -0.30 9.66
N TRP A 564 -52.18 -1.44 10.16
CA TRP A 564 -51.38 -2.64 10.42
C TRP A 564 -51.81 -3.76 9.48
N THR A 565 -51.20 -3.84 8.31
CA THR A 565 -51.50 -4.89 7.33
C THR A 565 -50.73 -6.18 7.67
N SER A 566 -51.11 -7.30 7.05
CA SER A 566 -50.34 -8.56 7.16
C SER A 566 -48.91 -8.46 6.64
N GLU A 567 -48.62 -7.42 5.85
CA GLU A 567 -47.30 -7.14 5.28
C GLU A 567 -46.45 -6.24 6.19
N SER A 568 -47.04 -5.63 7.23
CA SER A 568 -46.31 -4.77 8.16
C SER A 568 -45.37 -5.58 9.08
N PRO A 569 -44.08 -5.21 9.18
CA PRO A 569 -43.11 -5.88 10.04
C PRO A 569 -43.47 -5.94 11.53
N LEU A 570 -44.28 -4.99 12.00
CA LEU A 570 -44.63 -4.84 13.41
C LEU A 570 -45.83 -5.70 13.81
N THR A 571 -46.64 -6.16 12.85
CA THR A 571 -47.86 -6.95 13.07
C THR A 571 -47.66 -8.19 13.98
N PRO A 572 -46.58 -9.00 13.85
CA PRO A 572 -46.36 -10.16 14.73
C PRO A 572 -46.23 -9.78 16.22
N TYR A 573 -45.69 -8.59 16.50
CA TYR A 573 -45.40 -8.14 17.86
C TYR A 573 -46.59 -7.48 18.54
N ILE A 574 -47.62 -7.09 17.78
CA ILE A 574 -48.85 -6.53 18.34
C ILE A 574 -49.56 -7.57 19.18
N ALA A 575 -49.80 -8.77 18.65
CA ALA A 575 -50.55 -9.81 19.35
C ALA A 575 -49.70 -10.60 20.37
N GLU A 576 -48.49 -10.99 19.97
CA GLU A 576 -47.70 -11.97 20.72
C GLU A 576 -46.63 -11.32 21.60
N GLY A 577 -46.16 -10.13 21.22
CA GLY A 577 -44.98 -9.47 21.80
C GLY A 577 -43.67 -10.13 21.38
N ALA A 578 -42.55 -9.52 21.76
CA ALA A 578 -41.20 -10.06 21.62
C ALA A 578 -41.00 -11.28 22.55
N THR A 579 -40.73 -12.44 21.97
CA THR A 579 -40.67 -13.73 22.69
C THR A 579 -39.25 -14.17 23.04
N ASN A 580 -38.22 -13.58 22.42
CA ASN A 580 -36.82 -14.00 22.56
C ASN A 580 -36.02 -13.05 23.47
N GLU A 581 -36.03 -13.35 24.76
CA GLU A 581 -35.34 -12.53 25.77
C GLU A 581 -33.81 -12.57 25.65
N ALA A 582 -33.23 -13.72 25.29
CA ALA A 582 -31.78 -13.89 25.16
C ALA A 582 -31.20 -13.00 24.06
N LEU A 583 -31.93 -12.86 22.93
CA LEU A 583 -31.55 -11.98 21.84
C LEU A 583 -31.48 -10.51 22.29
N ALA A 584 -32.45 -10.06 23.09
CA ALA A 584 -32.47 -8.69 23.59
C ALA A 584 -31.26 -8.41 24.51
N GLN A 585 -30.93 -9.34 25.41
CA GLN A 585 -29.75 -9.23 26.29
C GLN A 585 -28.43 -9.19 25.51
N GLU A 586 -28.28 -10.06 24.51
CA GLU A 586 -27.12 -10.06 23.61
C GLU A 586 -27.02 -8.72 22.86
N TYR A 587 -28.12 -8.25 22.29
CA TYR A 587 -28.16 -6.98 21.58
C TYR A 587 -27.78 -5.79 22.48
N TRP A 588 -28.30 -5.71 23.70
CA TRP A 588 -27.94 -4.65 24.64
C TRP A 588 -26.45 -4.70 25.02
N SER A 589 -25.88 -5.90 25.19
CA SER A 589 -24.44 -6.05 25.47
C SER A 589 -23.57 -5.48 24.33
N LEU A 590 -24.03 -5.60 23.08
CA LEU A 590 -23.38 -5.07 21.89
C LEU A 590 -23.65 -3.57 21.64
N ALA A 591 -24.74 -3.01 22.18
CA ALA A 591 -25.11 -1.60 22.04
C ALA A 591 -24.60 -0.72 23.19
N THR A 592 -24.40 -1.30 24.39
CA THR A 592 -23.95 -0.59 25.60
C THR A 592 -22.65 0.22 25.40
N PRO A 593 -21.62 -0.30 24.71
CA PRO A 593 -20.40 0.47 24.46
C PRO A 593 -20.65 1.80 23.75
N PHE A 594 -21.69 1.90 22.90
CA PHE A 594 -22.03 3.15 22.22
C PHE A 594 -22.38 4.28 23.20
N ALA A 595 -23.26 4.02 24.18
CA ALA A 595 -23.64 5.01 25.18
C ALA A 595 -22.44 5.42 26.05
N GLN A 596 -21.59 4.45 26.43
CA GLN A 596 -20.38 4.69 27.20
C GLN A 596 -19.35 5.52 26.41
N ASN A 597 -19.16 5.24 25.12
CA ASN A 597 -18.26 6.00 24.25
C ASN A 597 -18.74 7.43 24.00
N LEU A 598 -20.05 7.69 24.12
CA LEU A 598 -20.62 9.05 24.16
C LEU A 598 -20.43 9.74 25.52
N GLY A 599 -19.86 9.06 26.51
CA GLY A 599 -19.64 9.57 27.87
C GLY A 599 -20.92 9.68 28.71
N LEU A 600 -21.95 8.87 28.39
CA LEU A 600 -23.21 8.83 29.14
C LEU A 600 -23.13 7.81 30.26
N GLN A 601 -23.73 8.14 31.40
CA GLN A 601 -23.94 7.18 32.50
C GLN A 601 -25.20 6.32 32.24
N PRO A 602 -25.33 5.15 32.89
CA PRO A 602 -26.55 4.35 32.83
C PRO A 602 -27.79 5.19 33.20
N GLY A 603 -28.83 5.14 32.36
CA GLY A 603 -30.07 5.90 32.52
C GLY A 603 -30.07 7.32 31.95
N GLU A 604 -28.91 7.88 31.57
CA GLU A 604 -28.85 9.20 30.95
C GLU A 604 -29.35 9.17 29.49
N ALA A 605 -29.98 10.28 29.08
CA ALA A 605 -30.54 10.43 27.74
C ALA A 605 -29.80 11.49 26.91
N ALA A 606 -29.63 11.20 25.62
CA ALA A 606 -29.02 12.10 24.65
C ALA A 606 -29.63 11.95 23.25
N VAL A 607 -29.55 13.02 22.47
CA VAL A 607 -29.84 13.02 21.04
C VAL A 607 -28.53 13.27 20.29
N VAL A 608 -28.19 12.38 19.36
CA VAL A 608 -27.02 12.51 18.50
C VAL A 608 -27.46 12.73 17.06
N LEU A 609 -27.04 13.82 16.42
CA LEU A 609 -27.34 14.10 15.01
C LEU A 609 -26.03 14.18 14.22
N ASN A 610 -25.79 13.24 13.29
CA ASN A 610 -24.57 13.15 12.49
C ASN A 610 -23.30 13.38 13.33
N GLY A 611 -23.22 12.73 14.49
CA GLY A 611 -22.09 12.83 15.45
C GLY A 611 -22.15 14.00 16.44
N ARG A 612 -23.03 15.00 16.28
CA ARG A 612 -23.24 16.05 17.28
C ARG A 612 -24.01 15.49 18.48
N VAL A 613 -23.41 15.51 19.67
CA VAL A 613 -24.01 15.01 20.90
C VAL A 613 -24.73 16.12 21.66
N ILE A 614 -26.00 15.88 22.01
CA ILE A 614 -26.82 16.78 22.83
C ILE A 614 -27.37 15.99 24.01
N GLU A 615 -26.70 16.12 25.16
CA GLU A 615 -27.17 15.55 26.42
C GLU A 615 -28.44 16.26 26.89
N LEU A 616 -29.45 15.50 27.30
CA LEU A 616 -30.72 16.07 27.73
C LEU A 616 -30.71 16.45 29.21
N LYS A 617 -29.94 15.80 30.08
CA LYS A 617 -29.87 16.09 31.54
C LYS A 617 -31.26 16.29 32.18
N GLY A 618 -32.23 15.45 31.80
CA GLY A 618 -33.62 15.53 32.26
C GLY A 618 -34.51 16.57 31.57
N SER A 619 -33.98 17.39 30.65
CA SER A 619 -34.79 18.31 29.84
C SER A 619 -35.64 17.56 28.81
N GLU A 620 -36.85 18.04 28.58
CA GLU A 620 -37.74 17.51 27.55
C GLU A 620 -37.28 17.94 26.15
N PHE A 621 -37.29 17.01 25.20
CA PHE A 621 -36.99 17.28 23.79
C PHE A 621 -38.25 17.04 22.94
N ALA A 622 -38.92 18.12 22.56
CA ALA A 622 -40.18 18.09 21.84
C ALA A 622 -39.98 17.87 20.32
N PRO A 623 -41.02 17.50 19.55
CA PRO A 623 -40.90 17.35 18.08
C PRO A 623 -40.37 18.62 17.39
N GLY A 624 -40.80 19.80 17.84
CA GLY A 624 -40.29 21.09 17.35
C GLY A 624 -38.80 21.31 17.63
N SER A 625 -38.25 20.69 18.69
CA SER A 625 -36.82 20.72 19.00
C SER A 625 -36.01 19.87 18.00
N PHE A 626 -36.53 18.72 17.56
CA PHE A 626 -35.91 17.92 16.48
C PHE A 626 -35.89 18.70 15.17
N SER A 627 -37.00 19.33 14.80
CA SER A 627 -37.09 20.18 13.61
C SER A 627 -36.12 21.37 13.66
N ALA A 628 -36.07 22.09 14.79
CA ALA A 628 -35.14 23.20 14.97
C ALA A 628 -33.67 22.76 14.90
N LEU A 629 -33.33 21.61 15.50
CA LEU A 629 -31.99 21.04 15.45
C LEU A 629 -31.61 20.62 14.03
N HIS A 630 -32.51 19.91 13.33
CA HIS A 630 -32.32 19.50 11.95
C HIS A 630 -32.07 20.70 11.03
N GLN A 631 -32.91 21.72 11.07
CA GLN A 631 -32.75 22.94 10.25
C GLN A 631 -31.45 23.67 10.55
N TYR A 632 -31.08 23.75 11.84
CA TYR A 632 -29.86 24.40 12.28
C TYR A 632 -28.61 23.68 11.76
N GLU A 633 -28.56 22.35 11.89
CA GLU A 633 -27.47 21.52 11.37
C GLU A 633 -27.42 21.50 9.85
N MET A 634 -28.59 21.43 9.20
CA MET A 634 -28.69 21.40 7.75
C MET A 634 -28.04 22.62 7.11
N LYS A 635 -28.40 23.81 7.60
CA LYS A 635 -27.87 25.07 7.06
C LYS A 635 -26.36 25.21 7.25
N ARG A 636 -25.80 24.66 8.32
CA ARG A 636 -24.45 25.01 8.80
C ARG A 636 -23.38 23.97 8.49
N ARG A 637 -23.76 22.70 8.48
CA ARG A 637 -22.82 21.57 8.45
C ARG A 637 -23.23 20.48 7.48
N ILE A 638 -24.46 19.98 7.56
CA ILE A 638 -24.88 18.82 6.75
C ILE A 638 -24.95 19.18 5.26
N LYS A 639 -25.63 20.28 4.87
CA LYS A 639 -25.79 20.62 3.45
C LYS A 639 -24.45 20.88 2.74
N PRO A 640 -23.51 21.68 3.29
CA PRO A 640 -22.20 21.85 2.68
C PRO A 640 -21.45 20.53 2.44
N VAL A 641 -21.58 19.56 3.35
CA VAL A 641 -20.95 18.25 3.21
C VAL A 641 -21.66 17.41 2.15
N VAL A 642 -22.99 17.35 2.18
CA VAL A 642 -23.82 16.63 1.19
C VAL A 642 -23.57 17.14 -0.23
N ASP A 643 -23.55 18.46 -0.42
CA ASP A 643 -23.36 19.09 -1.74
C ASP A 643 -21.99 18.71 -2.34
N VAL A 644 -20.93 18.60 -1.53
CA VAL A 644 -19.59 18.14 -1.96
C VAL A 644 -19.55 16.62 -2.13
N ALA A 645 -20.17 15.85 -1.23
CA ALA A 645 -20.23 14.40 -1.28
C ALA A 645 -20.90 13.91 -2.57
N ASN A 646 -22.01 14.54 -2.98
CA ASN A 646 -22.74 14.20 -4.20
C ASN A 646 -21.90 14.35 -5.48
N GLN A 647 -20.93 15.26 -5.49
CA GLN A 647 -20.00 15.44 -6.61
C GLN A 647 -18.88 14.39 -6.65
N ASN A 648 -18.69 13.65 -5.55
CA ASN A 648 -17.55 12.76 -5.33
C ASN A 648 -17.98 11.33 -4.90
N LEU A 649 -19.22 10.94 -5.16
CA LEU A 649 -19.73 9.62 -4.78
C LEU A 649 -19.00 8.50 -5.53
N PRO A 650 -18.56 7.44 -4.83
CA PRO A 650 -18.10 6.22 -5.47
C PRO A 650 -19.22 5.59 -6.32
N TYR A 651 -18.83 4.93 -7.42
CA TYR A 651 -19.78 4.23 -8.30
C TYR A 651 -20.72 3.29 -7.53
N LYS A 652 -20.19 2.50 -6.60
CA LYS A 652 -20.97 1.54 -5.77
C LYS A 652 -21.93 2.21 -4.78
N VAL A 653 -21.69 3.47 -4.41
CA VAL A 653 -22.51 4.23 -3.45
C VAL A 653 -23.56 5.08 -4.18
N LYS A 654 -23.36 5.32 -5.49
CA LYS A 654 -24.23 6.20 -6.28
C LYS A 654 -25.67 5.69 -6.35
N ASP A 655 -25.89 4.38 -6.28
CA ASP A 655 -27.22 3.78 -6.40
C ASP A 655 -27.72 3.18 -5.06
N ASP A 656 -26.88 3.16 -4.03
CA ASP A 656 -27.24 2.67 -2.68
C ASP A 656 -27.58 3.85 -1.74
N ARG A 657 -28.88 4.05 -1.52
CA ARG A 657 -29.40 5.13 -0.66
C ARG A 657 -28.94 5.03 0.80
N LYS A 658 -28.80 3.82 1.35
CA LYS A 658 -28.37 3.59 2.73
C LYS A 658 -26.88 3.91 2.88
N ALA A 659 -26.06 3.48 1.92
CA ALA A 659 -24.65 3.81 1.89
C ALA A 659 -24.39 5.32 1.73
N LYS A 660 -25.24 6.05 1.00
CA LYS A 660 -25.19 7.53 0.92
C LYS A 660 -25.48 8.16 2.28
N ALA A 661 -26.55 7.73 2.96
CA ALA A 661 -26.92 8.26 4.26
C ALA A 661 -25.81 8.03 5.31
N ASP A 662 -25.17 6.85 5.30
CA ASP A 662 -23.99 6.55 6.11
C ASP A 662 -22.82 7.49 5.80
N LEU A 663 -22.52 7.68 4.51
CA LEU A 663 -21.46 8.58 4.07
C LEU A 663 -21.71 10.02 4.50
N TYR A 664 -22.95 10.53 4.39
CA TYR A 664 -23.30 11.89 4.80
C TYR A 664 -23.16 12.07 6.31
N ALA A 665 -23.67 11.11 7.10
CA ALA A 665 -23.61 11.17 8.55
C ALA A 665 -22.17 11.15 9.06
N TRP A 666 -21.37 10.20 8.57
CA TRP A 666 -19.98 10.04 8.97
C TRP A 666 -19.12 11.21 8.51
N SER A 667 -19.27 11.64 7.26
CA SER A 667 -18.50 12.79 6.75
C SER A 667 -18.85 14.07 7.49
N THR A 668 -20.13 14.29 7.80
CA THR A 668 -20.54 15.47 8.57
C THR A 668 -19.96 15.43 9.99
N ALA A 669 -20.00 14.27 10.65
CA ALA A 669 -19.41 14.08 11.97
C ALA A 669 -17.91 14.40 11.95
N ILE A 670 -17.17 13.80 11.02
CA ILE A 670 -15.72 13.97 10.88
C ILE A 670 -15.37 15.42 10.59
N VAL A 671 -15.99 16.05 9.60
CA VAL A 671 -15.72 17.45 9.23
C VAL A 671 -16.00 18.39 10.42
N SER A 672 -17.06 18.11 11.18
CA SER A 672 -17.45 18.95 12.32
C SER A 672 -16.58 18.70 13.57
N ALA A 673 -16.06 17.49 13.75
CA ALA A 673 -15.15 17.12 14.84
C ALA A 673 -13.69 17.50 14.54
N SER A 674 -13.32 17.67 13.27
CA SER A 674 -11.99 18.10 12.82
C SER A 674 -11.80 19.60 13.12
N VAL A 675 -11.36 19.92 14.33
CA VAL A 675 -11.21 21.30 14.80
C VAL A 675 -10.20 22.08 13.93
N GLY A 676 -10.63 23.21 13.36
CA GLY A 676 -9.80 24.19 12.67
C GLY A 676 -10.49 24.84 11.46
N GLU A 677 -10.44 26.16 11.33
CA GLU A 677 -10.91 26.83 10.10
C GLU A 677 -10.03 26.40 8.92
N ARG A 678 -10.52 25.47 8.09
CA ARG A 678 -9.90 25.14 6.81
C ARG A 678 -10.38 26.13 5.77
N ARG A 679 -9.47 26.96 5.24
CA ARG A 679 -9.80 27.98 4.24
C ARG A 679 -8.84 27.92 3.07
N TRP A 680 -9.37 27.54 1.92
CA TRP A 680 -8.67 27.63 0.66
C TRP A 680 -8.74 29.05 0.10
N PRO A 681 -7.69 29.53 -0.58
CA PRO A 681 -7.79 30.79 -1.32
C PRO A 681 -8.77 30.63 -2.49
N THR A 682 -9.65 31.62 -2.65
CA THR A 682 -10.68 31.61 -3.71
C THR A 682 -10.06 31.82 -5.09
N PRO A 683 -10.66 31.30 -6.17
CA PRO A 683 -10.18 31.52 -7.54
C PRO A 683 -9.98 33.00 -7.89
N GLU A 684 -10.84 33.88 -7.37
CA GLU A 684 -10.78 35.32 -7.56
C GLU A 684 -9.55 35.94 -6.88
N GLN A 685 -9.21 35.48 -5.67
CA GLN A 685 -8.06 35.98 -4.90
C GLN A 685 -6.72 35.61 -5.54
N VAL A 686 -6.62 34.45 -6.19
CA VAL A 686 -5.37 33.97 -6.80
C VAL A 686 -5.23 34.33 -8.28
N LYS A 687 -6.25 34.97 -8.87
CA LYS A 687 -6.30 35.27 -10.29
C LYS A 687 -5.13 36.17 -10.70
N GLY A 688 -4.35 35.71 -11.68
CA GLY A 688 -3.22 36.47 -12.23
C GLY A 688 -1.89 36.31 -11.46
N LEU A 689 -1.87 35.66 -10.29
CA LEU A 689 -0.63 35.37 -9.57
C LEU A 689 0.23 34.34 -10.32
N ALA A 690 1.55 34.45 -10.18
CA ALA A 690 2.45 33.43 -10.67
C ALA A 690 2.29 32.16 -9.82
N THR A 691 2.02 31.03 -10.47
CA THR A 691 1.80 29.75 -9.79
C THR A 691 2.61 28.63 -10.42
N PHE A 692 3.00 27.67 -9.58
CA PHE A 692 3.58 26.40 -10.01
C PHE A 692 3.18 25.29 -9.04
N THR A 693 3.19 24.06 -9.54
CA THR A 693 2.73 22.87 -8.82
C THR A 693 3.72 21.73 -8.95
N HIS A 694 3.73 20.84 -7.97
CA HIS A 694 4.48 19.58 -7.99
C HIS A 694 3.67 18.46 -7.32
N GLY A 695 3.94 17.20 -7.69
CA GLY A 695 3.24 16.04 -7.16
C GLY A 695 1.92 15.71 -7.87
N ASN A 696 1.31 14.59 -7.50
CA ASN A 696 0.09 14.08 -8.12
C ASN A 696 -1.16 14.50 -7.32
N SER A 697 -1.96 15.41 -7.88
CA SER A 697 -3.20 15.87 -7.23
C SER A 697 -4.24 14.77 -7.02
N THR A 698 -4.24 13.75 -7.88
CA THR A 698 -5.16 12.61 -7.76
C THR A 698 -4.75 11.80 -6.55
N ASN A 699 -3.56 11.20 -6.51
CA ASN A 699 -3.15 10.26 -5.45
C ASN A 699 -2.60 10.91 -4.16
N SER A 700 -2.68 12.23 -4.01
CA SER A 700 -2.16 12.92 -2.83
C SER A 700 -3.11 12.83 -1.65
N LEU A 701 -2.55 12.57 -0.48
CA LEU A 701 -3.26 12.65 0.82
C LEU A 701 -3.16 14.06 1.41
N PHE A 702 -2.08 14.77 1.07
CA PHE A 702 -1.79 16.11 1.59
C PHE A 702 -1.68 17.11 0.43
N ASP A 703 -2.62 18.06 0.39
CA ASP A 703 -2.57 19.22 -0.50
C ASP A 703 -1.89 20.39 0.24
N VAL A 704 -0.64 20.66 -0.12
CA VAL A 704 0.17 21.76 0.41
C VAL A 704 -0.02 22.99 -0.48
N VAL A 705 -0.51 24.09 0.09
CA VAL A 705 -0.63 25.37 -0.61
C VAL A 705 0.21 26.42 0.10
N ALA A 706 1.15 27.02 -0.60
CA ALA A 706 1.96 28.12 -0.07
C ALA A 706 1.67 29.40 -0.84
N ILE A 707 1.39 30.47 -0.11
CA ILE A 707 1.28 31.84 -0.64
C ILE A 707 2.49 32.58 -0.08
N VAL A 708 3.42 32.97 -0.96
CA VAL A 708 4.77 33.39 -0.54
C VAL A 708 5.23 34.59 -1.36
N ASN A 709 5.82 35.58 -0.70
CA ASN A 709 6.66 36.58 -1.33
C ASN A 709 8.11 36.05 -1.38
N PRO A 710 8.73 35.82 -2.56
CA PRO A 710 10.04 35.16 -2.65
C PRO A 710 11.18 35.76 -1.81
N VAL A 711 11.07 37.05 -1.45
CA VAL A 711 12.12 37.78 -0.74
C VAL A 711 11.78 38.07 0.73
N SER A 712 10.67 37.53 1.25
CA SER A 712 10.23 37.75 2.63
C SER A 712 10.96 36.86 3.64
N PRO A 713 10.97 37.23 4.94
CA PRO A 713 11.40 36.34 6.01
C PRO A 713 10.59 35.03 6.07
N PHE A 714 9.29 35.09 5.76
CA PHE A 714 8.43 33.91 5.69
C PHE A 714 8.91 32.91 4.63
N ALA A 715 9.31 33.39 3.46
CA ALA A 715 9.85 32.54 2.39
C ALA A 715 11.13 31.80 2.81
N ARG A 716 12.00 32.43 3.63
CA ARG A 716 13.24 31.80 4.12
C ARG A 716 12.98 30.53 4.91
N GLN A 717 11.90 30.52 5.69
CA GLN A 717 11.53 29.38 6.53
C GLN A 717 10.77 28.31 5.75
N VAL A 718 9.90 28.73 4.83
CA VAL A 718 8.96 27.85 4.11
C VAL A 718 9.56 27.24 2.85
N ALA A 719 10.35 27.99 2.08
CA ALA A 719 10.86 27.52 0.79
C ALA A 719 11.75 26.27 0.87
N PRO A 720 12.66 26.13 1.86
CA PRO A 720 13.44 24.90 2.03
C PRO A 720 12.55 23.68 2.34
N VAL A 721 11.50 23.87 3.15
CA VAL A 721 10.56 22.80 3.48
C VAL A 721 9.75 22.38 2.24
N LEU A 722 9.28 23.34 1.44
CA LEU A 722 8.60 23.06 0.16
C LEU A 722 9.49 22.27 -0.80
N GLU A 723 10.77 22.64 -0.89
CA GLU A 723 11.74 21.92 -1.70
C GLU A 723 11.94 20.48 -1.22
N SER A 724 12.17 20.27 0.08
CA SER A 724 12.28 18.93 0.68
C SER A 724 11.02 18.09 0.42
N LEU A 725 9.83 18.66 0.66
CA LEU A 725 8.53 18.01 0.46
C LEU A 725 8.26 17.52 -0.96
N LYS A 726 9.10 17.85 -1.95
CA LYS A 726 8.97 17.33 -3.32
C LYS A 726 9.17 15.83 -3.43
N ALA A 727 10.01 15.25 -2.57
CA ALA A 727 10.26 13.81 -2.57
C ALA A 727 9.17 13.00 -1.85
N HIS A 728 8.25 13.67 -1.14
CA HIS A 728 7.18 12.99 -0.42
C HIS A 728 6.09 12.46 -1.37
N GLN A 729 5.88 11.14 -1.38
CA GLN A 729 5.01 10.43 -2.35
C GLN A 729 3.55 10.91 -2.38
N PHE A 730 2.98 11.27 -1.23
CA PHE A 730 1.56 11.63 -1.10
C PHE A 730 1.30 13.14 -0.96
N VAL A 731 2.30 13.98 -1.24
CA VAL A 731 2.16 15.43 -1.18
C VAL A 731 1.94 15.99 -2.59
N HIS A 732 0.91 16.82 -2.74
CA HIS A 732 0.72 17.67 -3.90
C HIS A 732 0.85 19.13 -3.48
N GLN A 733 1.78 19.84 -4.11
CA GLN A 733 2.13 21.20 -3.75
C GLN A 733 1.63 22.19 -4.79
N ARG A 734 1.11 23.33 -4.34
CA ARG A 734 0.80 24.48 -5.17
C ARG A 734 1.29 25.76 -4.52
N VAL A 735 2.19 26.46 -5.19
CA VAL A 735 2.76 27.71 -4.70
C VAL A 735 2.18 28.87 -5.49
N TYR A 736 1.80 29.93 -4.80
CA TYR A 736 1.39 31.22 -5.34
C TYR A 736 2.40 32.28 -4.92
N LEU A 737 3.01 32.94 -5.90
CA LEU A 737 3.96 34.01 -5.62
C LEU A 737 3.23 35.35 -5.60
N ILE A 738 3.42 36.09 -4.51
CA ILE A 738 2.90 37.45 -4.34
C ILE A 738 4.05 38.47 -4.33
N PRO A 739 3.82 39.71 -4.84
CA PRO A 739 4.84 40.76 -4.81
C PRO A 739 5.11 41.26 -3.39
N ALA A 740 6.31 41.79 -3.17
CA ALA A 740 6.71 42.35 -1.87
C ALA A 740 5.89 43.58 -1.49
N VAL A 741 5.55 43.66 -0.19
CA VAL A 741 4.92 44.83 0.46
C VAL A 741 5.92 45.61 1.32
N GLU A 742 7.05 44.99 1.67
CA GLU A 742 8.08 45.57 2.54
C GLU A 742 8.98 46.58 1.80
N PRO A 743 9.36 47.71 2.44
CA PRO A 743 10.18 48.74 1.82
C PRO A 743 11.68 48.43 1.80
N LYS A 744 12.18 47.47 2.59
CA LYS A 744 13.62 47.21 2.79
C LYS A 744 13.96 45.73 2.59
N LEU A 745 14.96 45.46 1.74
CA LEU A 745 15.49 44.12 1.49
C LEU A 745 16.75 43.86 2.33
N GLU A 746 16.89 42.66 2.87
CA GLU A 746 18.13 42.22 3.53
C GLU A 746 18.99 41.42 2.56
N LEU A 747 20.04 42.04 2.03
CA LEU A 747 20.90 41.46 0.99
C LEU A 747 22.29 41.04 1.50
N ALA A 748 22.51 41.02 2.82
CA ALA A 748 23.81 40.69 3.43
C ALA A 748 23.81 39.37 4.22
N LYS A 749 22.62 38.79 4.45
CA LYS A 749 22.43 37.60 5.29
C LYS A 749 22.00 36.42 4.42
N LEU A 750 22.68 35.31 4.61
CA LEU A 750 22.33 34.00 4.07
C LEU A 750 21.66 33.19 5.18
N THR A 751 20.67 32.39 4.81
CA THR A 751 20.03 31.43 5.72
C THR A 751 20.07 30.06 5.07
N ALA A 752 20.06 29.00 5.86
CA ALA A 752 19.89 27.64 5.39
C ALA A 752 19.21 26.82 6.50
N ARG A 753 18.48 25.78 6.13
CA ARG A 753 17.74 24.94 7.07
C ARG A 753 17.98 23.47 6.74
N SER A 754 18.32 22.68 7.75
CA SER A 754 18.39 21.23 7.60
C SER A 754 16.99 20.63 7.81
N PHE A 755 16.50 19.92 6.79
CA PHE A 755 15.20 19.25 6.81
C PHE A 755 15.16 18.06 5.81
N PRO A 756 15.97 17.00 6.00
CA PRO A 756 15.87 15.78 5.19
C PRO A 756 14.53 15.04 5.38
N LEU A 757 13.92 14.52 4.31
CA LEU A 757 12.70 13.71 4.43
C LEU A 757 12.97 12.23 4.71
N GLU A 758 14.14 11.74 4.33
CA GLU A 758 14.58 10.36 4.47
C GLU A 758 16.06 10.37 4.87
N ILE A 759 16.55 9.26 5.41
CA ILE A 759 17.97 9.08 5.71
C ILE A 759 18.75 9.08 4.40
N ASN A 760 19.81 9.89 4.32
CA ASN A 760 20.73 9.87 3.20
C ASN A 760 21.90 8.95 3.54
N ILE A 761 22.27 8.07 2.61
CA ILE A 761 23.39 7.13 2.76
C ILE A 761 24.55 7.62 1.89
N ASP A 762 25.77 7.53 2.42
CA ASP A 762 26.99 7.83 1.68
C ASP A 762 27.55 6.62 0.92
N GLU A 763 28.57 6.83 0.08
CA GLU A 763 29.16 5.76 -0.73
C GLU A 763 29.76 4.62 0.13
N ASP A 764 30.16 4.92 1.36
CA ASP A 764 30.72 3.97 2.33
C ASP A 764 29.67 3.21 3.15
N GLN A 765 28.39 3.28 2.79
CA GLN A 765 27.25 2.68 3.50
C GLN A 765 26.92 3.29 4.88
N SER A 766 27.58 4.39 5.24
CA SER A 766 27.27 5.16 6.45
C SER A 766 26.13 6.15 6.21
N GLU A 767 25.54 6.64 7.30
CA GLU A 767 24.54 7.70 7.24
C GLU A 767 25.21 9.05 7.01
N ARG A 768 24.82 9.75 5.95
CA ARG A 768 25.30 11.10 5.68
C ARG A 768 24.70 12.09 6.69
N PRO A 769 25.52 12.91 7.36
CA PRO A 769 25.03 13.87 8.35
C PRO A 769 24.00 14.86 7.76
N PRO A 770 22.88 15.12 8.46
CA PRO A 770 21.99 16.22 8.15
C PRO A 770 22.75 17.54 8.13
N SER A 771 22.62 18.29 7.04
CA SER A 771 23.40 19.52 6.82
C SER A 771 22.56 20.67 6.32
N ALA A 772 23.06 21.89 6.55
CA ALA A 772 22.60 23.14 5.96
C ALA A 772 23.70 23.67 5.04
N ILE A 773 23.37 23.97 3.78
CA ILE A 773 24.37 24.23 2.73
C ILE A 773 24.20 25.65 2.17
N PHE A 774 25.29 26.42 2.15
CA PHE A 774 25.40 27.69 1.46
C PHE A 774 26.10 27.48 0.11
N ARG A 775 25.43 27.84 -1.00
CA ARG A 775 25.90 27.56 -2.37
C ARG A 775 26.16 28.83 -3.16
N GLY A 776 27.02 28.73 -4.18
CA GLY A 776 27.27 29.82 -5.12
C GLY A 776 28.11 30.94 -4.52
N LEU A 777 29.01 30.61 -3.60
CA LEU A 777 29.87 31.57 -2.92
C LEU A 777 31.11 31.87 -3.80
N PRO A 778 31.57 33.13 -3.86
CA PRO A 778 32.85 33.47 -4.47
C PRO A 778 34.02 32.81 -3.73
N GLU A 779 35.04 32.42 -4.48
CA GLU A 779 36.27 31.88 -3.91
C GLU A 779 36.92 32.89 -2.94
N GLY A 780 37.25 32.46 -1.73
CA GLY A 780 37.86 33.31 -0.70
C GLY A 780 36.89 34.22 0.07
N ALA A 781 35.58 34.16 -0.18
CA ALA A 781 34.59 34.89 0.61
C ALA A 781 34.66 34.48 2.10
N VAL A 782 34.53 35.45 3.00
CA VAL A 782 34.57 35.25 4.46
C VAL A 782 33.16 35.38 5.01
N LEU A 783 32.69 34.34 5.69
CA LEU A 783 31.37 34.26 6.29
C LEU A 783 31.47 34.16 7.80
N ASP A 784 30.56 34.79 8.51
CA ASP A 784 30.32 34.56 9.94
C ASP A 784 29.12 33.63 10.10
N VAL A 785 29.36 32.39 10.48
CA VAL A 785 28.34 31.32 10.50
C VAL A 785 27.85 31.08 11.92
N LYS A 786 26.53 31.00 12.08
CA LYS A 786 25.85 30.64 13.33
C LYS A 786 24.81 29.56 13.09
N ALA A 787 24.62 28.68 14.06
CA ALA A 787 23.58 27.66 14.06
C ALA A 787 22.58 27.92 15.19
N PHE A 788 21.32 27.65 14.93
CA PHE A 788 20.21 27.86 15.86
C PHE A 788 19.32 26.61 15.90
N THR A 789 18.76 26.33 17.07
CA THR A 789 17.59 25.45 17.17
C THR A 789 16.41 26.09 16.42
N LEU A 790 15.38 25.29 16.09
CA LEU A 790 14.18 25.84 15.45
C LEU A 790 13.38 26.78 16.38
N GLU A 791 13.62 26.69 17.69
CA GLU A 791 13.05 27.57 18.72
C GLU A 791 13.82 28.90 18.85
N GLY A 792 14.94 29.04 18.13
CA GLY A 792 15.75 30.26 18.07
C GLY A 792 16.91 30.31 19.06
N GLU A 793 17.22 29.22 19.76
CA GLU A 793 18.36 29.16 20.67
C GLU A 793 19.67 28.99 19.89
N GLU A 794 20.68 29.80 20.18
CA GLU A 794 21.99 29.73 19.53
C GLU A 794 22.75 28.47 20.00
N ILE A 795 23.21 27.67 19.04
CA ILE A 795 23.97 26.45 19.31
C ILE A 795 25.46 26.83 19.30
N PRO A 796 26.21 26.59 20.40
CA PRO A 796 27.61 26.96 20.48
C PRO A 796 28.46 26.17 19.47
N GLY A 797 29.38 26.86 18.81
CA GLY A 797 30.35 26.25 17.89
C GLY A 797 31.64 25.81 18.60
N PRO A 798 32.63 25.29 17.86
CA PRO A 798 33.94 24.88 18.40
C PRO A 798 34.68 26.00 19.16
N GLY A 799 34.38 27.27 18.84
CA GLY A 799 34.93 28.46 19.49
C GLY A 799 34.10 29.01 20.68
N GLY A 800 33.01 28.35 21.08
CA GLY A 800 32.08 28.82 22.12
C GLY A 800 30.85 29.57 21.56
N LEU A 801 30.28 30.50 22.35
CA LEU A 801 29.16 31.36 21.94
C LEU A 801 29.69 32.56 21.15
N GLY A 802 29.90 32.37 19.85
CA GLY A 802 30.36 33.40 18.91
C GLY A 802 30.55 32.80 17.52
N GLY A 803 30.04 33.48 16.49
CA GLY A 803 29.99 32.96 15.12
C GLY A 803 31.35 32.52 14.58
N GLU A 804 31.37 31.39 13.87
CA GLU A 804 32.59 30.85 13.28
C GLU A 804 32.89 31.60 11.97
N SER A 805 34.08 32.19 11.88
CA SER A 805 34.51 32.86 10.64
C SER A 805 35.12 31.84 9.68
N VAL A 806 34.35 31.45 8.67
CA VAL A 806 34.71 30.42 7.68
C VAL A 806 35.05 31.09 6.35
N ARG A 807 36.18 30.69 5.75
CA ARG A 807 36.57 31.11 4.40
C ARG A 807 36.11 30.07 3.38
N ALA A 808 35.43 30.50 2.33
CA ALA A 808 35.01 29.63 1.25
C ALA A 808 36.23 28.96 0.58
N PRO A 809 36.23 27.62 0.39
CA PRO A 809 37.40 26.88 -0.07
C PRO A 809 37.80 27.30 -1.50
N GLY A 810 39.10 27.53 -1.69
CA GLY A 810 39.69 27.77 -3.00
C GLY A 810 40.21 26.51 -3.67
N LYS A 811 40.43 26.56 -4.99
CA LYS A 811 40.96 25.43 -5.77
C LYS A 811 42.30 24.96 -5.18
N ARG A 812 42.35 23.73 -4.65
CA ARG A 812 43.62 23.07 -4.32
C ARG A 812 44.37 22.72 -5.61
N SER A 813 45.42 23.47 -5.92
CA SER A 813 46.48 23.02 -6.83
C SER A 813 47.28 21.92 -6.14
N THR A 814 47.11 20.67 -6.56
CA THR A 814 48.00 19.58 -6.15
C THR A 814 49.29 19.66 -6.96
N THR A 815 50.35 20.16 -6.35
CA THR A 815 51.73 20.10 -6.85
C THR A 815 52.43 18.81 -6.41
N SER A 816 52.94 18.10 -7.42
CA SER A 816 54.17 17.29 -7.51
C SER A 816 54.44 16.08 -6.59
N SER A 817 54.57 14.92 -7.24
CA SER A 817 55.81 14.12 -7.22
C SER A 817 56.01 13.36 -8.56
N SER A 818 57.04 13.78 -9.31
CA SER A 818 57.99 13.04 -10.19
C SER A 818 57.80 11.52 -10.37
N ASP A 819 58.07 10.85 -11.49
CA ASP A 819 58.71 11.12 -12.80
C ASP A 819 58.31 9.95 -13.74
N VAL A 820 58.41 10.15 -15.07
CA VAL A 820 58.95 9.23 -16.10
C VAL A 820 58.29 9.50 -17.47
N GLU A 821 59.10 10.14 -18.32
CA GLU A 821 59.28 10.08 -19.77
C GLU A 821 58.10 9.91 -20.76
N GLU A 822 58.13 10.81 -21.75
CA GLU A 822 57.40 10.81 -23.01
C GLU A 822 57.79 9.61 -23.91
N GLU A 823 56.80 8.98 -24.53
CA GLU A 823 56.94 8.44 -25.89
C GLU A 823 55.65 8.69 -26.69
N LEU A 824 55.75 9.52 -27.73
CA LEU A 824 54.70 9.77 -28.72
C LEU A 824 54.41 8.50 -29.54
N VAL A 825 53.17 8.01 -29.52
CA VAL A 825 52.64 7.09 -30.56
C VAL A 825 51.47 7.77 -31.26
N HIS A 826 51.61 7.97 -32.57
CA HIS A 826 50.56 8.47 -33.45
C HIS A 826 49.27 7.63 -33.35
N SER A 827 48.18 8.22 -32.85
CA SER A 827 46.85 7.61 -32.86
C SER A 827 46.21 7.78 -34.24
N THR A 828 46.09 6.70 -35.01
CA THR A 828 45.17 6.65 -36.14
C THR A 828 43.73 6.48 -35.62
N SER A 829 42.86 7.42 -35.99
CA SER A 829 41.44 7.39 -35.62
C SER A 829 40.74 6.16 -36.21
N PHE A 830 39.88 5.48 -35.43
CA PHE A 830 39.02 4.38 -35.90
C PHE A 830 38.20 4.72 -37.17
N ALA A 831 38.00 6.02 -37.47
CA ALA A 831 37.34 6.48 -38.68
C ALA A 831 38.09 6.13 -39.98
N SER A 832 39.39 5.80 -39.93
CA SER A 832 40.22 5.50 -41.10
C SER A 832 40.25 4.02 -41.52
N LEU A 833 39.57 3.12 -40.80
CA LEU A 833 39.57 1.68 -41.11
C LEU A 833 38.56 1.30 -42.23
N PRO A 834 38.85 0.27 -43.06
CA PRO A 834 37.94 -0.25 -44.09
C PRO A 834 36.64 -0.83 -43.49
N ALA A 835 35.51 -0.65 -44.19
CA ALA A 835 34.18 -1.01 -43.69
C ALA A 835 33.98 -2.52 -43.45
N ASP A 836 34.60 -3.33 -44.28
CA ASP A 836 34.70 -4.78 -44.22
C ASP A 836 35.46 -5.28 -42.98
N LEU A 837 36.49 -4.56 -42.54
CA LEU A 837 37.20 -4.87 -41.30
C LEU A 837 36.34 -4.53 -40.07
N LEU A 838 35.63 -3.39 -40.10
CA LEU A 838 34.73 -2.96 -39.03
C LEU A 838 33.55 -3.92 -38.83
N ALA A 839 32.99 -4.45 -39.92
CA ALA A 839 31.92 -5.47 -39.85
C ALA A 839 32.40 -6.78 -39.23
N ARG A 840 33.65 -7.21 -39.50
CA ARG A 840 34.24 -8.41 -38.89
C ARG A 840 34.53 -8.21 -37.41
N ILE A 841 34.98 -7.01 -37.01
CA ILE A 841 35.18 -6.65 -35.59
C ILE A 841 33.85 -6.67 -34.85
N ALA A 842 32.79 -6.09 -35.41
CA ALA A 842 31.44 -6.13 -34.82
C ALA A 842 30.91 -7.56 -34.66
N ALA A 843 31.12 -8.42 -35.67
CA ALA A 843 30.76 -9.83 -35.60
C ALA A 843 31.55 -10.61 -34.54
N TRP A 844 32.86 -10.35 -34.40
CA TRP A 844 33.70 -10.98 -33.38
C TRP A 844 33.32 -10.56 -31.95
N VAL A 845 33.06 -9.28 -31.73
CA VAL A 845 32.63 -8.75 -30.42
C VAL A 845 31.28 -9.35 -30.01
N ARG A 846 30.36 -9.57 -30.97
CA ARG A 846 29.09 -10.27 -30.70
C ARG A 846 29.30 -11.72 -30.26
N VAL A 847 30.26 -12.43 -30.85
CA VAL A 847 30.54 -13.85 -30.53
C VAL A 847 31.25 -13.99 -29.17
N GLY A 848 32.07 -13.02 -28.79
CA GLY A 848 32.82 -13.04 -27.52
C GLY A 848 32.06 -12.48 -26.31
N ASP A 849 31.67 -11.21 -26.38
CA ASP A 849 31.29 -10.40 -25.19
C ASP A 849 29.81 -9.96 -25.19
N GLY A 850 29.00 -10.45 -26.14
CA GLY A 850 27.56 -10.26 -26.16
C GLY A 850 27.09 -8.86 -26.60
N THR A 851 25.77 -8.64 -26.51
CA THR A 851 25.06 -7.52 -27.14
C THR A 851 25.43 -6.15 -26.54
N ALA A 852 25.76 -6.09 -25.25
CA ALA A 852 26.17 -4.87 -24.56
C ALA A 852 27.51 -4.32 -25.09
N ALA A 853 28.46 -5.20 -25.40
CA ALA A 853 29.76 -4.83 -25.95
C ALA A 853 29.62 -4.29 -27.39
N VAL A 854 28.70 -4.85 -28.20
CA VAL A 854 28.39 -4.38 -29.56
C VAL A 854 27.72 -2.99 -29.54
N LEU A 855 26.84 -2.75 -28.56
CA LEU A 855 26.24 -1.43 -28.31
C LEU A 855 27.30 -0.39 -27.95
N ALA A 856 28.19 -0.70 -26.99
CA ALA A 856 29.31 0.17 -26.63
C ALA A 856 30.21 0.47 -27.84
N LEU A 857 30.52 -0.55 -28.66
CA LEU A 857 31.32 -0.40 -29.89
C LEU A 857 30.66 0.56 -30.89
N GLY A 858 29.34 0.47 -31.08
CA GLY A 858 28.57 1.32 -32.00
C GLY A 858 28.40 2.78 -31.53
N THR A 859 28.65 3.09 -30.26
CA THR A 859 28.62 4.47 -29.75
C THR A 859 29.86 5.29 -30.15
N THR A 860 30.98 4.62 -30.45
CA THR A 860 32.30 5.25 -30.65
C THR A 860 32.40 6.11 -31.92
N CYS A 861 31.90 5.65 -33.07
CA CYS A 861 31.90 6.44 -34.31
C CYS A 861 30.81 6.03 -35.31
N LYS A 862 30.47 6.93 -36.23
CA LYS A 862 29.36 6.74 -37.20
C LYS A 862 29.57 5.55 -38.14
N ARG A 863 30.81 5.23 -38.52
CA ARG A 863 31.13 4.08 -39.39
C ARG A 863 31.01 2.74 -38.67
N LEU A 864 31.51 2.64 -37.43
CA LEU A 864 31.34 1.46 -36.57
C LEU A 864 29.87 1.23 -36.21
N ARG A 865 29.13 2.31 -36.01
CA ARG A 865 27.67 2.26 -35.80
C ARG A 865 26.93 1.56 -36.96
N SER A 866 27.21 1.96 -38.20
CA SER A 866 26.60 1.31 -39.38
C SER A 866 27.02 -0.15 -39.57
N ALA A 867 28.22 -0.53 -39.10
CA ALA A 867 28.68 -1.92 -39.16
C ALA A 867 28.05 -2.82 -38.06
N CYS A 868 27.67 -2.24 -36.92
CA CYS A 868 27.05 -2.98 -35.80
C CYS A 868 25.52 -3.12 -35.95
N GLU A 869 24.87 -2.24 -36.72
CA GLU A 869 23.41 -2.15 -36.88
C GLU A 869 22.71 -3.48 -37.24
N PRO A 870 23.22 -4.34 -38.16
CA PRO A 870 22.60 -5.63 -38.47
C PRO A 870 22.65 -6.64 -37.32
N PHE A 871 23.57 -6.46 -36.39
CA PHE A 871 23.84 -7.41 -35.30
C PHE A 871 23.15 -7.04 -33.99
N ILE A 872 22.48 -5.90 -33.89
CA ILE A 872 21.83 -5.46 -32.64
C ILE A 872 20.34 -5.83 -32.61
N PHE A 873 19.70 -6.10 -33.77
CA PHE A 873 18.23 -6.05 -33.85
C PHE A 873 17.48 -7.32 -34.26
N ASP A 874 18.02 -8.53 -34.40
CA ASP A 874 17.17 -9.68 -34.78
C ASP A 874 16.21 -10.10 -33.63
N LYS A 875 16.68 -10.00 -32.37
CA LYS A 875 15.94 -10.25 -31.13
C LYS A 875 16.33 -9.24 -30.05
N LEU A 876 15.34 -8.63 -29.40
CA LEU A 876 15.54 -7.67 -28.30
C LEU A 876 14.80 -8.13 -27.04
N THR A 877 15.53 -8.30 -25.94
CA THR A 877 14.96 -8.62 -24.61
C THR A 877 15.19 -7.43 -23.69
N LEU A 878 14.12 -6.95 -23.05
CA LEU A 878 14.13 -5.81 -22.13
C LEU A 878 13.59 -6.25 -20.79
N GLU A 879 14.44 -6.28 -19.76
CA GLU A 879 14.10 -6.86 -18.46
C GLU A 879 13.70 -5.83 -17.38
N THR A 880 13.85 -4.53 -17.69
CA THR A 880 13.44 -3.45 -16.78
C THR A 880 12.72 -2.31 -17.50
N ALA A 881 11.91 -1.56 -16.75
CA ALA A 881 11.26 -0.35 -17.27
C ALA A 881 12.29 0.69 -17.73
N GLN A 882 13.43 0.78 -17.03
CA GLN A 882 14.52 1.68 -17.37
C GLN A 882 15.23 1.24 -18.66
N ALA A 883 15.51 -0.05 -18.83
CA ALA A 883 16.05 -0.60 -20.09
C ALA A 883 15.11 -0.32 -21.27
N THR A 884 13.80 -0.36 -21.04
CA THR A 884 12.79 -0.07 -22.08
C THR A 884 12.79 1.40 -22.50
N VAL A 885 12.89 2.32 -21.55
CA VAL A 885 12.97 3.77 -21.84
C VAL A 885 14.30 4.11 -22.49
N GLN A 886 15.40 3.59 -21.96
CA GLN A 886 16.76 3.81 -22.45
C GLN A 886 16.94 3.27 -23.88
N ALA A 887 16.40 2.08 -24.18
CA ALA A 887 16.42 1.54 -25.54
C ALA A 887 15.80 2.52 -26.55
N VAL A 888 14.70 3.18 -26.21
CA VAL A 888 14.07 4.16 -27.11
C VAL A 888 14.82 5.48 -27.18
N GLU A 889 15.50 5.93 -26.12
CA GLU A 889 16.35 7.13 -26.17
C GLU A 889 17.61 6.89 -27.01
N GLU A 890 18.24 5.72 -26.86
CA GLU A 890 19.40 5.29 -27.65
C GLU A 890 19.04 5.04 -29.13
N LEU A 891 17.85 4.49 -29.40
CA LEU A 891 17.33 4.29 -30.76
C LEU A 891 16.72 5.56 -31.36
N GLY A 892 16.21 6.47 -30.53
CA GLY A 892 15.57 7.73 -30.92
C GLY A 892 16.55 8.83 -31.29
N GLY A 893 17.79 8.77 -30.76
CA GLY A 893 18.92 9.61 -31.18
C GLY A 893 19.34 9.47 -32.65
N LEU A 894 18.71 8.55 -33.39
CA LEU A 894 18.98 8.25 -34.81
C LEU A 894 18.07 9.01 -35.79
N SER A 895 17.15 9.87 -35.33
CA SER A 895 16.31 10.71 -36.20
C SER A 895 16.63 12.20 -36.03
N THR A 896 17.51 12.74 -36.88
CA THR A 896 17.90 14.16 -36.90
C THR A 896 16.92 15.06 -37.67
N THR A 897 15.61 14.82 -37.62
CA THR A 897 14.64 15.71 -38.27
C THR A 897 13.51 16.11 -37.32
N LYS A 898 13.64 17.32 -36.76
CA LYS A 898 12.53 18.09 -36.17
C LYS A 898 11.45 18.34 -37.23
N LYS A 899 10.43 17.48 -37.30
CA LYS A 899 9.10 17.84 -37.84
C LYS A 899 7.99 17.17 -37.02
N SER A 900 6.92 17.93 -36.80
CA SER A 900 5.74 17.59 -36.00
C SER A 900 5.06 16.29 -36.44
N PRO A 901 4.40 15.55 -35.53
CA PRO A 901 3.76 14.28 -35.84
C PRO A 901 2.36 14.51 -36.40
N THR A 902 2.25 14.72 -37.72
CA THR A 902 0.95 14.70 -38.42
C THR A 902 1.07 13.83 -39.68
N SER A 903 1.15 12.52 -39.49
CA SER A 903 0.68 11.46 -40.41
C SER A 903 1.27 10.08 -40.04
N PRO A 904 0.45 9.02 -39.96
CA PRO A 904 0.91 7.65 -39.75
C PRO A 904 1.23 7.04 -41.12
N GLY A 905 2.49 7.08 -41.56
CA GLY A 905 2.84 6.48 -42.86
C GLY A 905 4.31 6.45 -43.26
N SER A 906 5.20 7.18 -42.60
CA SER A 906 6.63 7.14 -42.95
C SER A 906 7.51 7.38 -41.73
N ARG A 907 7.79 6.31 -40.98
CA ARG A 907 8.87 6.27 -39.97
C ARG A 907 9.64 4.99 -40.17
N ILE A 908 10.55 5.01 -41.13
CA ILE A 908 11.53 3.96 -41.27
C ILE A 908 12.76 4.38 -40.47
N GLY A 909 12.70 4.10 -39.17
CA GLY A 909 13.81 4.28 -38.22
C GLY A 909 14.67 3.01 -38.07
N PRO A 910 15.61 3.02 -37.12
CA PRO A 910 16.61 1.95 -36.88
C PRO A 910 16.03 0.58 -36.46
N LEU A 911 14.71 0.46 -36.28
CA LEU A 911 14.00 -0.78 -35.91
C LEU A 911 13.66 -1.68 -37.12
N LYS A 912 14.23 -1.42 -38.30
CA LYS A 912 13.95 -2.15 -39.55
C LYS A 912 14.24 -3.64 -39.51
N HIS A 913 15.09 -4.10 -38.59
CA HIS A 913 15.56 -5.48 -38.52
C HIS A 913 14.98 -6.27 -37.33
N LEU A 914 14.10 -5.65 -36.51
CA LEU A 914 13.49 -6.27 -35.32
C LEU A 914 12.39 -7.29 -35.65
N LYS A 915 12.66 -8.56 -35.35
CA LYS A 915 11.72 -9.69 -35.54
C LYS A 915 11.16 -10.22 -34.22
N GLU A 916 11.98 -10.35 -33.17
CA GLU A 916 11.54 -10.82 -31.85
C GLU A 916 11.70 -9.73 -30.78
N LEU A 917 10.63 -9.45 -30.04
CA LEU A 917 10.63 -8.50 -28.91
C LEU A 917 10.08 -9.18 -27.65
N SER A 918 10.90 -9.22 -26.59
CA SER A 918 10.52 -9.74 -25.28
C SER A 918 10.67 -8.65 -24.23
N ILE A 919 9.59 -8.34 -23.52
CA ILE A 919 9.52 -7.28 -22.52
C ILE A 919 9.11 -7.91 -21.21
N LYS A 920 10.03 -7.95 -20.26
CA LYS A 920 9.80 -8.42 -18.90
C LYS A 920 9.85 -7.20 -18.00
N LEU A 921 8.74 -6.88 -17.35
CA LEU A 921 8.65 -5.77 -16.40
C LEU A 921 8.38 -6.33 -15.03
N GLU A 922 9.19 -5.97 -14.05
CA GLU A 922 8.96 -6.38 -12.65
C GLU A 922 7.60 -5.88 -12.13
N THR A 923 7.17 -4.68 -12.54
CA THR A 923 5.82 -4.12 -12.30
C THR A 923 5.40 -3.14 -13.40
N VAL A 924 4.10 -2.96 -13.66
CA VAL A 924 3.57 -1.90 -14.56
C VAL A 924 3.42 -0.55 -13.84
N PHE A 925 3.65 -0.52 -12.53
CA PHE A 925 3.63 0.69 -11.72
C PHE A 925 5.04 1.02 -11.23
N PRO A 926 5.98 1.45 -12.10
CA PRO A 926 7.09 2.22 -11.59
C PRO A 926 6.51 3.45 -10.90
N LEU A 927 6.96 3.70 -9.67
CA LEU A 927 6.81 4.97 -8.98
C LEU A 927 7.10 6.10 -10.00
N SER A 928 6.19 7.08 -10.13
CA SER A 928 6.26 8.29 -11.01
C SER A 928 7.71 8.78 -11.26
N PRO A 929 8.13 9.29 -12.45
CA PRO A 929 7.40 9.96 -13.54
C PRO A 929 7.63 9.33 -14.93
N THR A 930 8.18 8.12 -14.99
CA THR A 930 8.56 7.44 -16.25
C THR A 930 7.37 6.85 -16.98
N ARG A 931 6.18 6.74 -16.37
CA ARG A 931 5.01 6.06 -16.94
C ARG A 931 4.57 6.57 -18.32
N PRO A 932 4.42 7.88 -18.60
CA PRO A 932 4.09 8.35 -19.94
C PRO A 932 5.22 8.09 -20.95
N ARG A 933 6.49 8.16 -20.49
CA ARG A 933 7.66 7.86 -21.31
C ARG A 933 7.74 6.37 -21.62
N LEU A 934 7.53 5.50 -20.64
CA LEU A 934 7.48 4.05 -20.79
C LEU A 934 6.38 3.66 -21.79
N PHE A 935 5.17 4.22 -21.70
CA PHE A 935 4.11 3.92 -22.66
C PHE A 935 4.40 4.46 -24.06
N ALA A 936 4.98 5.66 -24.17
CA ALA A 936 5.44 6.19 -25.45
C ALA A 936 6.56 5.32 -26.04
N SER A 937 7.47 4.82 -25.20
CA SER A 937 8.57 3.94 -25.58
C SER A 937 8.08 2.56 -26.01
N LEU A 938 7.16 1.94 -25.26
CA LEU A 938 6.50 0.68 -25.62
C LEU A 938 5.80 0.80 -26.98
N SER A 939 5.09 1.91 -27.22
CA SER A 939 4.44 2.18 -28.50
C SER A 939 5.43 2.38 -29.65
N ALA A 940 6.62 2.92 -29.37
CA ALA A 940 7.66 3.18 -30.36
C ALA A 940 8.47 1.92 -30.75
N LEU A 941 8.56 0.94 -29.84
CA LEU A 941 9.28 -0.32 -30.06
C LEU A 941 8.47 -1.34 -30.90
N ILE A 942 7.15 -1.17 -31.00
CA ILE A 942 6.28 -2.03 -31.79
C ILE A 942 6.47 -1.70 -33.28
N ALA A 943 7.28 -2.53 -33.96
CA ALA A 943 7.63 -2.37 -35.37
C ALA A 943 6.80 -3.30 -36.28
N PRO A 944 6.44 -2.87 -37.51
CA PRO A 944 5.60 -3.68 -38.42
C PRO A 944 6.20 -5.03 -38.84
N GLN A 945 7.51 -5.22 -38.66
CA GLN A 945 8.22 -6.44 -39.08
C GLN A 945 8.33 -7.50 -37.97
N LEU A 946 7.76 -7.25 -36.79
CA LEU A 946 7.75 -8.19 -35.68
C LEU A 946 7.03 -9.49 -36.04
N THR A 947 7.69 -10.62 -35.79
CA THR A 947 7.15 -11.97 -35.91
C THR A 947 6.81 -12.58 -34.55
N SER A 948 7.43 -12.12 -33.46
CA SER A 948 7.14 -12.57 -32.09
C SER A 948 7.12 -11.42 -31.09
N LEU A 949 6.08 -11.37 -30.26
CA LEU A 949 5.95 -10.41 -29.15
C LEU A 949 5.64 -11.15 -27.85
N GLU A 950 6.50 -10.96 -26.86
CA GLU A 950 6.33 -11.46 -25.49
C GLU A 950 6.29 -10.30 -24.52
N VAL A 951 5.27 -10.24 -23.67
CA VAL A 951 5.17 -9.28 -22.57
C VAL A 951 4.85 -10.03 -21.30
N HIS A 952 5.74 -9.94 -20.32
CA HIS A 952 5.58 -10.57 -19.01
C HIS A 952 5.66 -9.51 -17.91
N LEU A 953 4.68 -9.53 -17.00
CA LEU A 953 4.66 -8.66 -15.83
C LEU A 953 4.99 -9.50 -14.58
N GLY A 954 5.82 -8.97 -13.67
CA GLY A 954 6.46 -9.72 -12.58
C GLY A 954 5.54 -10.53 -11.65
N PRO A 955 6.11 -11.35 -10.75
CA PRO A 955 5.45 -12.50 -10.14
C PRO A 955 4.51 -12.20 -8.95
N GLU A 956 4.15 -10.94 -8.69
CA GLU A 956 3.18 -10.62 -7.63
C GLU A 956 1.75 -10.87 -8.13
N HIS A 957 0.96 -11.61 -7.34
CA HIS A 957 -0.32 -12.26 -7.67
C HIS A 957 -1.47 -11.40 -8.27
N THR A 958 -1.25 -10.17 -8.72
CA THR A 958 -2.27 -9.31 -9.33
C THR A 958 -2.11 -9.21 -10.85
N VAL A 959 -2.97 -9.93 -11.58
CA VAL A 959 -3.10 -9.80 -13.04
C VAL A 959 -3.48 -8.36 -13.41
N GLN A 960 -2.76 -7.75 -14.36
CA GLN A 960 -2.95 -6.35 -14.77
C GLN A 960 -3.80 -6.24 -16.04
N PRO A 961 -4.68 -5.24 -16.19
CA PRO A 961 -5.45 -5.08 -17.43
C PRO A 961 -4.56 -4.71 -18.61
N PHE A 962 -4.88 -5.22 -19.80
CA PHE A 962 -4.17 -4.95 -21.05
C PHE A 962 -4.06 -3.46 -21.37
N ALA A 963 -5.09 -2.70 -21.02
CA ALA A 963 -5.10 -1.23 -21.09
C ALA A 963 -3.97 -0.57 -20.25
N SER A 964 -3.46 -1.24 -19.22
CA SER A 964 -2.30 -0.77 -18.46
C SER A 964 -0.99 -0.88 -19.22
N ILE A 965 -0.88 -1.71 -20.26
CA ILE A 965 0.32 -1.82 -21.11
C ILE A 965 0.16 -0.90 -22.33
N CYS A 966 -1.04 -0.86 -22.91
CA CYS A 966 -1.36 -0.10 -24.12
C CYS A 966 -2.50 0.92 -23.87
N PRO A 967 -2.27 1.98 -23.07
CA PRO A 967 -3.33 2.94 -22.74
C PRO A 967 -3.75 3.82 -23.92
N SER A 968 -2.88 4.01 -24.91
CA SER A 968 -3.16 4.89 -26.07
C SER A 968 -3.87 4.14 -27.21
N GLU A 969 -4.78 4.82 -27.88
CA GLU A 969 -5.45 4.31 -29.09
C GLU A 969 -4.43 4.06 -30.23
N ALA A 970 -3.37 4.87 -30.29
CA ALA A 970 -2.29 4.68 -31.26
C ALA A 970 -1.50 3.37 -31.04
N ALA A 971 -1.26 2.96 -29.79
CA ALA A 971 -0.59 1.70 -29.47
C ALA A 971 -1.46 0.49 -29.83
N ARG A 972 -2.76 0.55 -29.49
CA ARG A 972 -3.74 -0.48 -29.88
C ARG A 972 -3.83 -0.61 -31.40
N LYS A 973 -3.85 0.53 -32.12
CA LYS A 973 -3.81 0.54 -33.58
C LYS A 973 -2.49 -0.05 -34.12
N ALA A 974 -1.34 0.30 -33.54
CA ALA A 974 -0.03 -0.23 -33.95
C ALA A 974 0.03 -1.75 -33.81
N LEU A 975 -0.44 -2.29 -32.68
CA LEU A 975 -0.56 -3.74 -32.46
C LEU A 975 -1.48 -4.40 -33.48
N SER A 976 -2.65 -3.81 -33.75
CA SER A 976 -3.59 -4.34 -34.75
C SER A 976 -3.03 -4.31 -36.18
N THR A 977 -1.96 -3.55 -36.44
CA THR A 977 -1.33 -3.41 -37.76
C THR A 977 -0.02 -4.18 -37.90
N LEU A 978 0.17 -5.27 -37.15
CA LEU A 978 1.36 -6.15 -37.26
C LEU A 978 1.10 -7.30 -38.25
N PRO A 979 1.43 -7.15 -39.56
CA PRO A 979 1.06 -8.12 -40.58
C PRO A 979 1.79 -9.47 -40.45
N ASN A 980 2.97 -9.50 -39.83
CA ASN A 980 3.84 -10.68 -39.78
C ASN A 980 3.84 -11.38 -38.41
N LEU A 981 3.02 -10.94 -37.46
CA LEU A 981 3.02 -11.49 -36.10
C LEU A 981 2.58 -12.96 -36.13
N ALA A 982 3.50 -13.85 -35.77
CA ALA A 982 3.29 -15.30 -35.73
C ALA A 982 3.11 -15.82 -34.30
N ARG A 983 3.64 -15.13 -33.28
CA ARG A 983 3.52 -15.50 -31.86
C ARG A 983 3.23 -14.29 -30.97
N LEU A 984 2.26 -14.44 -30.07
CA LEU A 984 1.94 -13.49 -29.01
C LEU A 984 1.86 -14.19 -27.65
N GLN A 985 2.59 -13.67 -26.66
CA GLN A 985 2.57 -14.16 -25.28
C GLN A 985 2.37 -13.02 -24.29
N LEU A 986 1.35 -13.12 -23.43
CA LEU A 986 0.99 -12.14 -22.41
C LEU A 986 0.92 -12.80 -21.02
N GLY A 987 1.96 -12.62 -20.22
CA GLY A 987 2.07 -13.14 -18.84
C GLY A 987 1.67 -12.10 -17.79
N ASN A 988 0.83 -12.51 -16.83
CA ASN A 988 0.21 -11.67 -15.80
C ASN A 988 -0.60 -10.47 -16.35
N VAL A 989 -1.21 -10.64 -17.53
CA VAL A 989 -2.07 -9.63 -18.19
C VAL A 989 -3.49 -10.16 -18.39
N SER A 990 -4.50 -9.32 -18.14
CA SER A 990 -5.91 -9.60 -18.45
C SER A 990 -6.39 -8.83 -19.68
N VAL A 991 -6.91 -9.53 -20.69
CA VAL A 991 -7.42 -8.92 -21.93
C VAL A 991 -8.93 -9.16 -22.03
N TRP A 992 -9.73 -8.16 -22.41
CA TRP A 992 -11.14 -8.38 -22.73
C TRP A 992 -11.30 -9.02 -24.11
N LEU A 993 -12.29 -9.91 -24.27
CA LEU A 993 -12.50 -10.63 -25.53
C LEU A 993 -12.71 -9.66 -26.70
N HIS A 994 -13.59 -8.66 -26.60
CA HIS A 994 -13.77 -7.68 -27.67
C HIS A 994 -12.49 -6.93 -28.08
N GLU A 995 -11.61 -6.62 -27.13
CA GLU A 995 -10.32 -5.97 -27.43
C GLU A 995 -9.40 -6.92 -28.21
N LEU A 996 -9.36 -8.19 -27.80
CA LEU A 996 -8.58 -9.23 -28.49
C LEU A 996 -9.09 -9.45 -29.92
N VAL A 997 -10.40 -9.55 -30.11
CA VAL A 997 -11.02 -9.77 -31.43
C VAL A 997 -10.72 -8.64 -32.41
N GLU A 998 -10.76 -7.39 -31.94
CA GLU A 998 -10.40 -6.23 -32.78
C GLU A 998 -8.94 -6.30 -33.25
N MET A 999 -8.02 -6.75 -32.42
CA MET A 999 -6.60 -6.89 -32.78
C MET A 999 -6.35 -8.09 -33.70
N MET A 1000 -6.96 -9.24 -33.41
CA MET A 1000 -6.79 -10.47 -34.20
C MET A 1000 -7.24 -10.34 -35.66
N ARG A 1001 -8.10 -9.35 -35.98
CA ARG A 1001 -8.46 -9.01 -37.38
C ARG A 1001 -7.25 -8.69 -38.25
N GLY A 1002 -6.18 -8.14 -37.68
CA GLY A 1002 -4.97 -7.75 -38.42
C GLY A 1002 -3.82 -8.77 -38.37
N TRP A 1003 -3.97 -9.86 -37.61
CA TRP A 1003 -2.90 -10.85 -37.38
C TRP A 1003 -3.12 -12.13 -38.20
N GLU A 1004 -3.16 -12.01 -39.52
CA GLU A 1004 -3.47 -13.15 -40.41
C GLU A 1004 -2.44 -14.30 -40.29
N ASN A 1005 -1.20 -14.00 -39.91
CA ASN A 1005 -0.10 -14.96 -39.76
C ASN A 1005 0.04 -15.55 -38.35
N LEU A 1006 -0.85 -15.24 -37.40
CA LEU A 1006 -0.73 -15.68 -36.02
C LEU A 1006 -0.90 -17.20 -35.91
N LYS A 1007 0.11 -17.87 -35.35
CA LYS A 1007 0.15 -19.33 -35.12
C LYS A 1007 0.14 -19.71 -33.64
N ALA A 1008 0.62 -18.84 -32.74
CA ALA A 1008 0.68 -19.13 -31.31
C ALA A 1008 0.13 -17.96 -30.47
N LEU A 1009 -0.83 -18.25 -29.59
CA LEU A 1009 -1.49 -17.28 -28.73
C LEU A 1009 -1.52 -17.77 -27.28
N HIS A 1010 -0.71 -17.15 -26.41
CA HIS A 1010 -0.59 -17.51 -25.00
C HIS A 1010 -0.99 -16.33 -24.10
N ILE A 1011 -2.02 -16.50 -23.26
CA ILE A 1011 -2.57 -15.42 -22.41
C ILE A 1011 -2.91 -15.95 -21.01
N ASP A 1012 -2.51 -15.23 -19.97
CA ASP A 1012 -2.80 -15.65 -18.60
C ASP A 1012 -4.28 -15.46 -18.18
N LEU A 1013 -4.94 -14.35 -18.53
CA LEU A 1013 -6.35 -14.13 -18.21
C LEU A 1013 -7.12 -13.51 -19.38
N ILE A 1014 -8.20 -14.16 -19.83
CA ILE A 1014 -9.17 -13.57 -20.76
C ILE A 1014 -10.49 -13.25 -20.05
N ARG A 1015 -11.01 -12.04 -20.26
CA ARG A 1015 -12.30 -11.61 -19.73
C ARG A 1015 -13.41 -11.73 -20.76
N GLY A 1016 -14.49 -12.43 -20.41
CA GLY A 1016 -15.71 -12.51 -21.22
C GLY A 1016 -16.49 -11.19 -21.19
N ASP A 1017 -17.18 -10.88 -22.28
CA ASP A 1017 -17.94 -9.63 -22.41
C ASP A 1017 -19.39 -9.79 -21.90
N CYS A 1018 -19.77 -9.10 -20.82
CA CYS A 1018 -21.10 -9.24 -20.21
C CYS A 1018 -22.23 -8.51 -20.98
N THR A 1019 -21.92 -7.60 -21.91
CA THR A 1019 -22.92 -6.71 -22.55
C THR A 1019 -22.85 -6.63 -24.08
N ARG A 1020 -21.91 -7.34 -24.73
CA ARG A 1020 -21.62 -7.21 -26.18
C ARG A 1020 -21.53 -8.55 -26.95
N THR A 1021 -21.95 -9.66 -26.34
CA THR A 1021 -21.85 -11.04 -26.85
C THR A 1021 -22.22 -11.20 -28.33
N SER A 1022 -23.34 -10.65 -28.79
CA SER A 1022 -23.86 -10.92 -30.15
C SER A 1022 -23.08 -10.27 -31.30
N ALA A 1023 -22.26 -9.25 -31.04
CA ALA A 1023 -21.52 -8.54 -32.10
C ALA A 1023 -20.11 -9.14 -32.32
N VAL A 1024 -19.47 -9.59 -31.25
CA VAL A 1024 -18.13 -10.19 -31.28
C VAL A 1024 -18.16 -11.57 -31.95
N LEU A 1025 -19.17 -12.39 -31.62
CA LEU A 1025 -19.34 -13.75 -32.15
C LEU A 1025 -19.67 -13.82 -33.65
N LYS A 1026 -19.96 -12.69 -34.30
CA LYS A 1026 -20.22 -12.62 -35.75
C LYS A 1026 -18.95 -12.39 -36.59
N ILE A 1027 -17.81 -12.20 -35.93
CA ILE A 1027 -16.54 -11.87 -36.58
C ILE A 1027 -15.80 -13.19 -36.82
N ALA A 1028 -15.51 -13.51 -38.08
CA ALA A 1028 -14.66 -14.65 -38.42
C ALA A 1028 -13.19 -14.31 -38.19
N LEU A 1029 -12.47 -15.16 -37.46
CA LEU A 1029 -11.01 -15.06 -37.30
C LEU A 1029 -10.32 -15.49 -38.60
N LYS A 1030 -9.35 -14.70 -39.07
CA LYS A 1030 -8.58 -15.01 -40.29
C LYS A 1030 -7.33 -15.85 -40.04
N CYS A 1031 -6.85 -15.88 -38.80
CA CYS A 1031 -5.65 -16.63 -38.42
C CYS A 1031 -5.95 -18.13 -38.29
N ARG A 1032 -4.91 -18.96 -38.41
CA ARG A 1032 -4.97 -20.40 -38.12
C ARG A 1032 -3.98 -20.73 -37.02
N LEU A 1033 -4.48 -20.81 -35.79
CA LEU A 1033 -3.67 -21.12 -34.63
C LEU A 1033 -3.22 -22.58 -34.65
N ARG A 1034 -1.95 -22.80 -34.27
CA ARG A 1034 -1.34 -24.10 -33.98
C ARG A 1034 -1.16 -24.31 -32.48
N SER A 1035 -1.06 -23.25 -31.69
CA SER A 1035 -0.94 -23.31 -30.23
C SER A 1035 -1.80 -22.23 -29.58
N LEU A 1036 -2.71 -22.65 -28.69
CA LEU A 1036 -3.58 -21.79 -27.90
C LEU A 1036 -3.45 -22.18 -26.43
N ARG A 1037 -2.92 -21.27 -25.60
CA ARG A 1037 -2.82 -21.49 -24.15
C ARG A 1037 -3.43 -20.33 -23.38
N ILE A 1038 -4.45 -20.63 -22.58
CA ILE A 1038 -5.14 -19.68 -21.71
C ILE A 1038 -5.11 -20.24 -20.29
N LYS A 1039 -4.59 -19.48 -19.32
CA LYS A 1039 -4.42 -19.97 -17.94
C LYS A 1039 -5.69 -19.82 -17.10
N THR A 1040 -6.39 -18.69 -17.23
CA THR A 1040 -7.64 -18.37 -16.55
C THR A 1040 -8.59 -17.62 -17.49
N SER A 1041 -9.90 -17.77 -17.33
CA SER A 1041 -10.89 -17.10 -18.19
C SER A 1041 -12.15 -16.72 -17.42
N SER A 1042 -13.00 -15.89 -18.02
CA SER A 1042 -14.41 -15.70 -17.64
C SER A 1042 -15.33 -15.77 -18.86
N MET A 1043 -14.83 -16.35 -19.96
CA MET A 1043 -15.59 -16.58 -21.18
C MET A 1043 -16.71 -17.60 -20.95
N THR A 1044 -17.84 -17.39 -21.63
CA THR A 1044 -18.91 -18.39 -21.68
C THR A 1044 -18.56 -19.51 -22.65
N ASN A 1045 -19.22 -20.67 -22.54
CA ASN A 1045 -19.03 -21.77 -23.50
C ASN A 1045 -19.29 -21.35 -24.96
N GLU A 1046 -20.20 -20.40 -25.20
CA GLU A 1046 -20.43 -19.85 -26.53
C GLU A 1046 -19.23 -19.06 -27.08
N MET A 1047 -18.60 -18.24 -26.23
CA MET A 1047 -17.39 -17.50 -26.60
C MET A 1047 -16.21 -18.44 -26.82
N THR A 1048 -16.10 -19.48 -26.00
CA THR A 1048 -15.07 -20.52 -26.12
C THR A 1048 -15.24 -21.31 -27.42
N ALA A 1049 -16.47 -21.73 -27.74
CA ALA A 1049 -16.79 -22.43 -28.98
C ALA A 1049 -16.44 -21.56 -30.22
N TRP A 1050 -16.76 -20.26 -30.18
CA TRP A 1050 -16.37 -19.33 -31.24
C TRP A 1050 -14.85 -19.19 -31.39
N LEU A 1051 -14.09 -19.18 -30.29
CA LEU A 1051 -12.63 -19.07 -30.35
C LEU A 1051 -11.97 -20.31 -30.99
N LEU A 1052 -12.59 -21.48 -30.86
CA LEU A 1052 -12.09 -22.72 -31.47
C LEU A 1052 -12.53 -22.87 -32.94
N GLU A 1053 -13.51 -22.08 -33.39
CA GLU A 1053 -14.09 -22.21 -34.73
C GLU A 1053 -13.07 -21.88 -35.83
N GLY A 1054 -12.86 -22.83 -36.76
CA GLY A 1054 -11.97 -22.66 -37.91
C GLY A 1054 -10.49 -22.94 -37.64
N HIS A 1055 -10.12 -23.48 -36.47
CA HIS A 1055 -8.74 -23.82 -36.11
C HIS A 1055 -8.44 -25.33 -36.22
N SER A 1056 -8.70 -25.94 -37.37
CA SER A 1056 -8.50 -27.38 -37.61
C SER A 1056 -7.03 -27.85 -37.69
N GLU A 1057 -6.06 -26.94 -37.56
CA GLU A 1057 -4.61 -27.23 -37.53
C GLU A 1057 -4.02 -27.03 -36.13
N LEU A 1058 -4.87 -26.96 -35.09
CA LEU A 1058 -4.45 -26.72 -33.72
C LEU A 1058 -3.72 -27.96 -33.18
N GLU A 1059 -2.44 -27.80 -32.84
CA GLU A 1059 -1.58 -28.87 -32.30
C GLU A 1059 -1.55 -28.84 -30.76
N GLU A 1060 -1.78 -27.68 -30.15
CA GLU A 1060 -1.73 -27.52 -28.70
C GLU A 1060 -2.87 -26.64 -28.19
N LEU A 1061 -3.59 -27.16 -27.18
CA LEU A 1061 -4.72 -26.49 -26.56
C LEU A 1061 -4.64 -26.60 -25.03
N ALA A 1062 -4.49 -25.46 -24.35
CA ALA A 1062 -4.70 -25.32 -22.91
C ALA A 1062 -5.79 -24.27 -22.66
N LEU A 1063 -6.94 -24.65 -22.10
CA LEU A 1063 -8.10 -23.75 -22.01
C LEU A 1063 -9.02 -24.05 -20.80
N PRO A 1064 -9.32 -23.05 -19.95
CA PRO A 1064 -10.38 -23.14 -18.96
C PRO A 1064 -11.76 -22.96 -19.60
N VAL A 1065 -12.72 -23.80 -19.22
CA VAL A 1065 -14.09 -23.87 -19.76
C VAL A 1065 -15.14 -23.73 -18.65
N GLN A 1066 -16.37 -23.38 -19.03
CA GLN A 1066 -17.50 -23.18 -18.13
C GLN A 1066 -18.42 -24.42 -18.16
N GLY A 1067 -17.85 -25.58 -17.82
CA GLY A 1067 -18.49 -26.89 -18.05
C GLY A 1067 -18.36 -27.41 -19.49
N PHE A 1068 -18.83 -28.65 -19.69
CA PHE A 1068 -18.76 -29.39 -20.95
C PHE A 1068 -20.15 -29.59 -21.56
N ASP A 1069 -20.77 -28.52 -22.07
CA ASP A 1069 -22.03 -28.65 -22.81
C ASP A 1069 -21.84 -29.22 -24.23
N ASP A 1070 -22.94 -29.67 -24.84
CA ASP A 1070 -22.94 -30.32 -26.16
C ASP A 1070 -22.32 -29.42 -27.26
N ARG A 1071 -22.46 -28.10 -27.13
CA ARG A 1071 -21.97 -27.14 -28.13
C ARG A 1071 -20.46 -26.95 -28.04
N MET A 1072 -19.92 -26.90 -26.83
CA MET A 1072 -18.49 -26.84 -26.59
C MET A 1072 -17.84 -28.16 -27.03
N LEU A 1073 -18.42 -29.30 -26.65
CA LEU A 1073 -17.95 -30.63 -27.06
C LEU A 1073 -17.93 -30.78 -28.58
N ALA A 1074 -18.99 -30.37 -29.29
CA ALA A 1074 -19.05 -30.41 -30.75
C ALA A 1074 -18.02 -29.47 -31.43
N SER A 1075 -17.58 -28.41 -30.75
CA SER A 1075 -16.54 -27.51 -31.26
C SER A 1075 -15.14 -28.05 -31.00
N LEU A 1076 -14.95 -28.67 -29.83
CA LEU A 1076 -13.72 -29.36 -29.47
C LEU A 1076 -13.47 -30.55 -30.41
N GLU A 1077 -14.48 -31.37 -30.68
CA GLU A 1077 -14.41 -32.52 -31.60
C GLU A 1077 -13.81 -32.17 -32.97
N LYS A 1078 -14.09 -30.96 -33.48
CA LYS A 1078 -13.57 -30.47 -34.78
C LYS A 1078 -12.08 -30.16 -34.77
N VAL A 1079 -11.48 -29.91 -33.61
CA VAL A 1079 -10.04 -29.63 -33.47
C VAL A 1079 -9.26 -30.80 -32.85
N MET A 1080 -9.96 -31.76 -32.22
CA MET A 1080 -9.35 -32.93 -31.56
C MET A 1080 -8.39 -33.72 -32.46
N ALA A 1081 -8.73 -33.91 -33.74
CA ALA A 1081 -7.95 -34.74 -34.65
C ALA A 1081 -6.54 -34.21 -34.96
N SER A 1082 -6.28 -32.91 -34.73
CA SER A 1082 -4.96 -32.30 -34.96
C SER A 1082 -4.16 -32.07 -33.68
N LEU A 1083 -4.77 -32.26 -32.50
CA LEU A 1083 -4.16 -31.95 -31.22
C LEU A 1083 -3.11 -33.01 -30.82
N LYS A 1084 -1.92 -32.52 -30.50
CA LYS A 1084 -0.85 -33.28 -29.84
C LYS A 1084 -0.87 -33.09 -28.32
N THR A 1085 -1.35 -31.94 -27.83
CA THR A 1085 -1.39 -31.63 -26.40
C THR A 1085 -2.73 -31.02 -26.01
N LEU A 1086 -3.35 -31.59 -24.95
CA LEU A 1086 -4.65 -31.15 -24.43
C LEU A 1086 -4.60 -30.93 -22.90
N ASP A 1087 -4.90 -29.71 -22.46
CA ASP A 1087 -5.16 -29.30 -21.06
C ASP A 1087 -6.47 -28.53 -20.96
N LEU A 1088 -7.51 -29.10 -20.34
CA LEU A 1088 -8.80 -28.44 -20.13
C LEU A 1088 -9.12 -28.31 -18.65
N ARG A 1089 -9.73 -27.20 -18.23
CA ARG A 1089 -10.05 -26.98 -16.81
C ARG A 1089 -11.48 -26.47 -16.66
N ASP A 1090 -12.34 -27.21 -15.97
CA ASP A 1090 -13.70 -26.73 -15.70
C ASP A 1090 -13.69 -25.76 -14.51
N MET A 1091 -13.92 -24.48 -14.78
CA MET A 1091 -13.91 -23.42 -13.77
C MET A 1091 -15.11 -23.49 -12.82
N TRP A 1092 -16.18 -24.19 -13.20
CA TRP A 1092 -17.39 -24.31 -12.38
C TRP A 1092 -17.37 -25.50 -11.43
N ALA A 1093 -16.48 -26.46 -11.65
CA ALA A 1093 -16.25 -27.59 -10.74
C ALA A 1093 -15.70 -27.14 -9.37
N ASP A 1094 -15.03 -25.98 -9.28
CA ASP A 1094 -14.38 -25.47 -8.07
C ASP A 1094 -15.36 -24.88 -7.03
N HIS A 1095 -16.56 -24.46 -7.44
CA HIS A 1095 -17.54 -23.80 -6.56
C HIS A 1095 -18.29 -24.75 -5.60
N LYS A 1096 -18.17 -26.07 -5.77
CA LYS A 1096 -18.83 -27.06 -4.88
C LYS A 1096 -17.92 -27.63 -3.79
N ARG A 1097 -16.63 -27.28 -3.75
CA ARG A 1097 -15.65 -27.90 -2.83
C ARG A 1097 -15.26 -27.06 -1.59
N THR A 1098 -15.80 -25.85 -1.43
CA THR A 1098 -15.53 -24.99 -0.25
C THR A 1098 -16.59 -25.05 0.85
N ALA A 1099 -17.61 -25.91 0.73
CA ALA A 1099 -18.54 -26.18 1.82
C ALA A 1099 -18.07 -27.40 2.64
N THR A 1100 -17.44 -27.13 3.78
CA THR A 1100 -17.40 -28.12 4.87
C THR A 1100 -18.85 -28.35 5.34
N PRO A 1101 -19.35 -29.59 5.46
CA PRO A 1101 -20.69 -29.81 5.96
C PRO A 1101 -20.70 -29.53 7.47
N ARG A 1102 -21.32 -28.42 7.88
CA ARG A 1102 -21.67 -28.19 9.28
C ARG A 1102 -22.81 -29.12 9.66
N LYS A 1103 -22.59 -29.92 10.71
CA LYS A 1103 -23.63 -30.63 11.46
C LYS A 1103 -24.57 -29.60 12.10
N ALA A 1104 -25.85 -29.96 12.14
CA ALA A 1104 -27.02 -29.22 12.66
C ALA A 1104 -27.72 -28.30 11.65
N ASP A 1105 -28.71 -28.85 10.93
CA ASP A 1105 -30.11 -28.54 11.20
C ASP A 1105 -31.06 -29.50 10.45
N LEU A 1106 -31.79 -30.29 11.23
CA LEU A 1106 -32.92 -31.13 10.83
C LEU A 1106 -34.19 -30.29 10.92
N GLY A 1107 -34.86 -30.04 9.79
CA GLY A 1107 -36.04 -29.17 9.77
C GLY A 1107 -36.92 -29.22 8.51
N LYS A 1108 -37.40 -30.42 8.15
CA LYS A 1108 -38.66 -30.72 7.42
C LYS A 1108 -39.03 -29.85 6.19
N SER A 1109 -38.83 -30.42 5.00
CA SER A 1109 -39.95 -30.63 4.07
C SER A 1109 -39.84 -32.00 3.42
N LYS A 1110 -40.86 -32.83 3.67
CA LYS A 1110 -41.07 -34.14 3.05
C LYS A 1110 -41.36 -33.94 1.57
N ASP A 1111 -40.60 -34.61 0.71
CA ASP A 1111 -41.11 -35.52 -0.32
C ASP A 1111 -39.94 -36.14 -1.08
N ALA A 1112 -39.76 -37.45 -0.86
CA ALA A 1112 -38.99 -38.45 -1.61
C ALA A 1112 -38.15 -39.30 -0.65
N ALA A 1113 -38.69 -40.48 -0.35
CA ALA A 1113 -38.04 -41.52 0.44
C ALA A 1113 -37.00 -42.29 -0.41
N SER A 1114 -36.01 -42.81 0.32
CA SER A 1114 -35.08 -43.92 0.01
C SER A 1114 -34.00 -43.71 -1.07
N ALA A 1115 -32.78 -43.42 -0.62
CA ALA A 1115 -31.58 -44.18 -0.98
C ALA A 1115 -30.52 -43.96 0.10
N ASP A 1116 -30.37 -44.97 0.97
CA ASP A 1116 -29.27 -45.11 1.92
C ASP A 1116 -27.94 -45.37 1.20
N ASP A 1117 -26.82 -45.13 1.88
CA ASP A 1117 -25.48 -45.72 1.68
C ASP A 1117 -25.24 -46.43 0.33
N GLU A 1118 -24.63 -45.74 -0.63
CA GLU A 1118 -23.85 -46.41 -1.67
C GLU A 1118 -22.36 -46.29 -1.34
N SER A 1119 -21.92 -47.20 -0.46
CA SER A 1119 -20.66 -47.88 -0.70
C SER A 1119 -20.67 -48.39 -2.14
N PHE A 1120 -19.65 -48.08 -2.94
CA PHE A 1120 -19.43 -48.72 -4.24
C PHE A 1120 -19.20 -50.23 -4.05
N THR A 1121 -20.27 -51.00 -3.96
CA THR A 1121 -20.25 -52.44 -4.22
C THR A 1121 -20.40 -52.63 -5.71
N ILE A 1122 -19.30 -53.04 -6.34
CA ILE A 1122 -19.24 -53.42 -7.75
C ILE A 1122 -20.06 -54.71 -7.92
N ALA A 1123 -21.23 -54.57 -8.54
CA ALA A 1123 -21.91 -55.65 -9.25
C ALA A 1123 -22.73 -55.02 -10.40
N ASP A 1124 -22.22 -55.20 -11.63
CA ASP A 1124 -22.94 -55.13 -12.91
C ASP A 1124 -23.67 -53.83 -13.33
N LYS A 1125 -23.07 -52.64 -13.10
CA LYS A 1125 -23.43 -51.42 -13.86
C LYS A 1125 -22.21 -50.88 -14.61
N GLU A 1126 -22.34 -50.70 -15.93
CA GLU A 1126 -21.32 -50.05 -16.76
C GLU A 1126 -20.93 -48.69 -16.15
N ILE A 1127 -19.63 -48.48 -15.95
CA ILE A 1127 -19.11 -47.21 -15.44
C ILE A 1127 -19.35 -46.13 -16.51
N GLU A 1128 -20.23 -45.18 -16.23
CA GLU A 1128 -20.47 -44.05 -17.12
C GLU A 1128 -19.25 -43.12 -17.21
N LEU A 1129 -18.55 -43.15 -18.35
CA LEU A 1129 -17.37 -42.32 -18.60
C LEU A 1129 -17.71 -40.81 -18.60
N PRO A 1130 -16.83 -39.91 -18.11
CA PRO A 1130 -17.02 -38.48 -18.28
C PRO A 1130 -17.07 -38.05 -19.77
N PRO A 1131 -17.78 -36.96 -20.12
CA PRO A 1131 -18.00 -36.55 -21.52
C PRO A 1131 -16.73 -36.43 -22.36
N ILE A 1132 -15.65 -35.91 -21.79
CA ILE A 1132 -14.35 -35.77 -22.46
C ILE A 1132 -13.73 -37.12 -22.82
N PHE A 1133 -13.83 -38.13 -21.95
CA PHE A 1133 -13.30 -39.47 -22.22
C PHE A 1133 -14.18 -40.26 -23.19
N ARG A 1134 -15.50 -40.02 -23.19
CA ARG A 1134 -16.39 -40.54 -24.26
C ARG A 1134 -15.99 -40.00 -25.63
N MET A 1135 -15.64 -38.71 -25.70
CA MET A 1135 -15.18 -38.07 -26.93
C MET A 1135 -13.78 -38.58 -27.33
N LEU A 1136 -12.82 -38.68 -26.40
CA LEU A 1136 -11.49 -39.26 -26.65
C LEU A 1136 -11.56 -40.71 -27.15
N LYS A 1137 -12.57 -41.49 -26.74
CA LYS A 1137 -12.82 -42.83 -27.26
C LYS A 1137 -13.38 -42.84 -28.70
N ALA A 1138 -14.07 -41.78 -29.10
CA ALA A 1138 -14.68 -41.64 -30.43
C ALA A 1138 -13.76 -40.98 -31.47
N THR A 1139 -12.77 -40.20 -31.02
CA THR A 1139 -11.79 -39.48 -31.85
C THR A 1139 -10.36 -39.98 -31.62
N SER A 1140 -9.37 -39.55 -32.41
CA SER A 1140 -7.96 -39.82 -32.10
C SER A 1140 -7.54 -39.10 -30.82
N CYS A 1141 -6.75 -39.78 -29.96
CA CYS A 1141 -6.27 -39.19 -28.71
C CYS A 1141 -5.03 -38.31 -28.95
N PRO A 1142 -4.83 -37.23 -28.15
CA PRO A 1142 -3.61 -36.44 -28.23
C PRO A 1142 -2.41 -37.21 -27.65
N ASP A 1143 -1.21 -36.95 -28.19
CA ASP A 1143 0.05 -37.54 -27.71
C ASP A 1143 0.30 -37.22 -26.22
N ALA A 1144 -0.12 -36.04 -25.76
CA ALA A 1144 0.02 -35.58 -24.38
C ALA A 1144 -1.33 -35.12 -23.79
N LEU A 1145 -1.72 -35.70 -22.66
CA LEU A 1145 -2.96 -35.37 -21.94
C LEU A 1145 -2.66 -34.86 -20.53
N HIS A 1146 -3.20 -33.70 -20.18
CA HIS A 1146 -3.13 -33.14 -18.83
C HIS A 1146 -4.39 -33.50 -18.04
N LEU A 1147 -4.22 -34.24 -16.95
CA LEU A 1147 -5.28 -34.60 -16.02
C LEU A 1147 -5.26 -33.65 -14.82
N ASN A 1148 -6.45 -33.21 -14.43
CA ASN A 1148 -6.67 -32.42 -13.23
C ASN A 1148 -7.99 -32.84 -12.54
N PRO A 1149 -8.25 -32.42 -11.28
CA PRO A 1149 -9.43 -32.83 -10.54
C PRO A 1149 -10.79 -32.42 -11.14
N THR A 1150 -10.79 -31.52 -12.13
CA THR A 1150 -12.01 -31.06 -12.81
C THR A 1150 -12.38 -31.96 -14.00
N ILE A 1151 -11.37 -32.51 -14.70
CA ILE A 1151 -11.53 -33.51 -15.75
C ILE A 1151 -11.78 -34.90 -15.15
N LEU A 1152 -11.03 -35.24 -14.10
CA LEU A 1152 -11.05 -36.56 -13.47
C LEU A 1152 -11.57 -36.42 -12.01
N PRO A 1153 -12.89 -36.57 -11.78
CA PRO A 1153 -13.47 -36.43 -10.46
C PRO A 1153 -13.02 -37.56 -9.53
N ASN A 1154 -12.94 -37.27 -8.22
CA ASN A 1154 -12.41 -38.22 -7.21
C ASN A 1154 -13.10 -39.60 -7.22
N GLY A 1155 -14.38 -39.67 -7.60
CA GLY A 1155 -15.12 -40.94 -7.69
C GLY A 1155 -14.60 -41.90 -8.76
N MET A 1156 -13.84 -41.41 -9.76
CA MET A 1156 -13.19 -42.22 -10.79
C MET A 1156 -11.73 -42.53 -10.46
N CYS A 1157 -11.18 -41.99 -9.36
CA CYS A 1157 -9.80 -42.25 -8.92
C CYS A 1157 -9.68 -43.56 -8.12
N THR A 1158 -10.32 -44.63 -8.62
CA THR A 1158 -10.21 -46.02 -8.15
C THR A 1158 -9.56 -46.87 -9.24
N PRO A 1159 -8.97 -48.04 -8.93
CA PRO A 1159 -8.40 -48.93 -9.95
C PRO A 1159 -9.40 -49.27 -11.07
N GLU A 1160 -10.66 -49.54 -10.72
CA GLU A 1160 -11.70 -49.91 -11.68
C GLU A 1160 -12.15 -48.71 -12.52
N GLY A 1161 -12.22 -47.50 -11.93
CA GLY A 1161 -12.54 -46.27 -12.65
C GLY A 1161 -11.43 -45.85 -13.62
N ILE A 1162 -10.17 -45.98 -13.22
CA ILE A 1162 -9.02 -45.71 -14.09
C ILE A 1162 -8.92 -46.75 -15.21
N SER A 1163 -9.16 -48.02 -14.92
CA SER A 1163 -9.20 -49.09 -15.95
C SER A 1163 -10.29 -48.81 -16.99
N ALA A 1164 -11.47 -48.36 -16.59
CA ALA A 1164 -12.53 -47.96 -17.52
C ALA A 1164 -12.13 -46.77 -18.42
N ILE A 1165 -11.35 -45.82 -17.89
CA ILE A 1165 -10.89 -44.63 -18.62
C ILE A 1165 -9.66 -44.93 -19.49
N ALA A 1166 -8.78 -45.85 -19.09
CA ALA A 1166 -7.55 -46.21 -19.80
C ALA A 1166 -7.82 -46.67 -21.25
N ALA A 1167 -8.95 -47.34 -21.48
CA ALA A 1167 -9.41 -47.71 -22.82
C ALA A 1167 -9.65 -46.51 -23.76
N SER A 1168 -9.81 -45.31 -23.21
CA SER A 1168 -9.99 -44.05 -23.95
C SER A 1168 -8.71 -43.23 -24.05
N MET A 1169 -7.56 -43.79 -23.64
CA MET A 1169 -6.25 -43.12 -23.60
C MET A 1169 -5.11 -43.99 -24.13
N LEU A 1170 -5.43 -45.03 -24.91
CA LEU A 1170 -4.45 -46.03 -25.35
C LEU A 1170 -3.28 -45.42 -26.12
N GLU A 1171 -3.53 -44.38 -26.92
CA GLU A 1171 -2.52 -43.74 -27.78
C GLU A 1171 -1.73 -42.62 -27.06
N VAL A 1172 -2.03 -42.32 -25.79
CA VAL A 1172 -1.38 -41.23 -25.04
C VAL A 1172 0.06 -41.63 -24.70
N GLU A 1173 1.03 -40.85 -25.19
CA GLU A 1173 2.46 -41.06 -24.91
C GLU A 1173 2.93 -40.33 -23.64
N THR A 1174 2.30 -39.20 -23.31
CA THR A 1174 2.66 -38.37 -22.14
C THR A 1174 1.43 -38.06 -21.29
N LEU A 1175 1.51 -38.39 -20.00
CA LEU A 1175 0.45 -38.10 -19.03
C LEU A 1175 0.94 -37.11 -17.97
N ALA A 1176 0.32 -35.93 -17.91
CA ALA A 1176 0.64 -34.91 -16.92
C ALA A 1176 -0.43 -34.84 -15.83
N PHE A 1177 -0.03 -34.84 -14.56
CA PHE A 1177 -0.93 -34.67 -13.41
C PHE A 1177 -0.80 -33.26 -12.84
N ASP A 1178 -1.84 -32.45 -13.06
CA ASP A 1178 -1.93 -31.07 -12.63
C ASP A 1178 -2.88 -30.92 -11.43
N ALA A 1179 -2.46 -30.13 -10.44
CA ALA A 1179 -3.27 -29.74 -9.27
C ALA A 1179 -3.79 -30.89 -8.36
N PHE A 1180 -3.37 -32.14 -8.54
CA PHE A 1180 -3.67 -33.22 -7.60
C PHE A 1180 -2.83 -33.12 -6.31
N PRO A 1181 -3.42 -33.30 -5.11
CA PRO A 1181 -2.66 -33.33 -3.87
C PRO A 1181 -1.80 -34.61 -3.79
N PRO A 1182 -0.59 -34.58 -3.17
CA PRO A 1182 0.30 -35.75 -3.06
C PRO A 1182 -0.31 -37.00 -2.40
N SER A 1183 -1.43 -36.84 -1.69
CA SER A 1183 -2.20 -37.91 -1.04
C SER A 1183 -3.36 -38.46 -1.89
N SER A 1184 -3.52 -38.01 -3.14
CA SER A 1184 -4.63 -38.41 -4.00
C SER A 1184 -4.59 -39.91 -4.33
N SER A 1185 -5.77 -40.57 -4.34
CA SER A 1185 -5.92 -41.97 -4.75
C SER A 1185 -5.69 -42.19 -6.26
N VAL A 1186 -5.57 -41.10 -7.04
CA VAL A 1186 -5.25 -41.16 -8.47
C VAL A 1186 -3.90 -41.81 -8.73
N TYR A 1187 -2.90 -41.54 -7.90
CA TYR A 1187 -1.54 -42.07 -8.09
C TYR A 1187 -1.47 -43.59 -7.92
N PRO A 1188 -1.98 -44.20 -6.83
CA PRO A 1188 -1.98 -45.67 -6.72
C PRO A 1188 -2.90 -46.35 -7.75
N ALA A 1189 -3.99 -45.71 -8.17
CA ALA A 1189 -4.88 -46.25 -9.21
C ALA A 1189 -4.19 -46.30 -10.59
N PHE A 1190 -3.54 -45.22 -11.04
CA PHE A 1190 -2.73 -45.24 -12.26
C PHE A 1190 -1.50 -46.14 -12.12
N ALA A 1191 -0.94 -46.30 -10.92
CA ALA A 1191 0.14 -47.25 -10.68
C ALA A 1191 -0.31 -48.69 -10.92
N ALA A 1192 -1.58 -49.02 -10.64
CA ALA A 1192 -2.17 -50.32 -10.96
C ALA A 1192 -2.34 -50.48 -12.48
N ALA A 1193 -2.97 -49.52 -13.16
CA ALA A 1193 -3.15 -49.55 -14.61
C ALA A 1193 -1.83 -49.69 -15.39
N ILE A 1194 -0.76 -49.01 -14.96
CA ILE A 1194 0.58 -49.14 -15.57
C ILE A 1194 1.20 -50.53 -15.30
N ARG A 1195 0.97 -51.12 -14.11
CA ARG A 1195 1.43 -52.48 -13.82
C ARG A 1195 0.71 -53.49 -14.70
N ASP A 1196 -0.58 -53.30 -14.92
CA ASP A 1196 -1.47 -54.18 -15.68
C ASP A 1196 -1.41 -53.96 -17.21
N ASP A 1197 -0.53 -53.07 -17.68
CA ASP A 1197 -0.32 -52.73 -19.09
C ASP A 1197 -1.50 -52.07 -19.81
N GLU A 1198 -2.39 -51.41 -19.05
CA GLU A 1198 -3.60 -50.80 -19.62
C GLU A 1198 -3.30 -49.54 -20.45
N LEU A 1199 -2.06 -49.01 -20.40
CA LEU A 1199 -1.59 -47.84 -21.15
C LEU A 1199 -0.28 -48.17 -21.91
N PRO A 1200 -0.36 -48.95 -23.01
CA PRO A 1200 0.82 -49.56 -23.63
C PRO A 1200 1.74 -48.57 -24.37
N PHE A 1201 1.24 -47.40 -24.77
CA PHE A 1201 2.03 -46.38 -25.48
C PHE A 1201 2.59 -45.28 -24.57
N LEU A 1202 2.33 -45.34 -23.26
CA LEU A 1202 2.79 -44.34 -22.30
C LEU A 1202 4.31 -44.38 -22.16
N LYS A 1203 4.99 -43.30 -22.57
CA LYS A 1203 6.45 -43.14 -22.50
C LYS A 1203 6.87 -42.19 -21.40
N HIS A 1204 6.02 -41.24 -21.03
CA HIS A 1204 6.35 -40.19 -20.06
C HIS A 1204 5.21 -39.88 -19.09
N VAL A 1205 5.53 -39.72 -17.81
CA VAL A 1205 4.62 -39.20 -16.78
C VAL A 1205 5.23 -37.98 -16.11
N GLU A 1206 4.47 -36.89 -16.08
CA GLU A 1206 4.84 -35.62 -15.48
C GLU A 1206 3.91 -35.29 -14.29
N ILE A 1207 4.48 -34.78 -13.20
CA ILE A 1207 3.70 -34.28 -12.06
C ILE A 1207 4.08 -32.84 -11.78
N ALA A 1208 3.10 -31.93 -11.87
CA ALA A 1208 3.26 -30.53 -11.55
C ALA A 1208 3.28 -30.29 -10.03
N SER A 1209 4.30 -29.57 -9.53
CA SER A 1209 4.36 -29.12 -8.13
C SER A 1209 3.26 -28.08 -7.84
N GLN A 1210 2.48 -28.26 -6.77
CA GLN A 1210 1.52 -27.23 -6.33
C GLN A 1210 2.27 -25.97 -5.88
N SER A 1211 2.07 -24.85 -6.58
CA SER A 1211 2.48 -23.51 -6.15
C SER A 1211 1.55 -22.97 -5.05
N GLY A 1212 1.54 -23.65 -3.90
CA GLY A 1212 0.91 -23.17 -2.68
C GLY A 1212 1.93 -22.38 -1.85
N THR A 1213 1.60 -21.15 -1.49
CA THR A 1213 2.30 -20.29 -0.51
C THR A 1213 2.18 -20.81 0.93
N GLY A 1214 2.29 -22.12 1.12
CA GLY A 1214 2.33 -22.80 2.41
C GLY A 1214 3.63 -23.59 2.54
N LYS A 1215 4.42 -23.30 3.56
CA LYS A 1215 5.58 -24.10 3.95
C LYS A 1215 5.12 -25.50 4.40
N THR A 1216 4.92 -26.43 3.49
CA THR A 1216 4.95 -27.87 3.81
C THR A 1216 6.37 -28.38 3.60
N LYS A 1217 6.97 -28.89 4.68
CA LYS A 1217 8.32 -29.49 4.70
C LYS A 1217 8.48 -30.49 3.55
N ALA A 1218 9.58 -30.38 2.82
CA ALA A 1218 10.00 -31.28 1.75
C ALA A 1218 10.40 -32.70 2.21
N SER A 1219 9.69 -33.31 3.18
CA SER A 1219 10.12 -34.59 3.79
C SER A 1219 9.09 -35.72 3.80
N THR A 1220 8.05 -35.69 2.97
CA THR A 1220 7.19 -36.87 2.78
C THR A 1220 6.55 -36.87 1.40
N GLN A 1221 7.22 -37.45 0.40
CA GLN A 1221 6.52 -37.94 -0.79
C GLN A 1221 5.45 -38.93 -0.32
N GLY A 1222 4.17 -38.66 -0.62
CA GLY A 1222 3.05 -39.53 -0.26
C GLY A 1222 3.26 -40.95 -0.78
N LYS A 1223 2.81 -41.95 -0.01
CA LYS A 1223 2.98 -43.38 -0.32
C LYS A 1223 2.53 -43.73 -1.75
N GLY A 1224 1.39 -43.17 -2.21
CA GLY A 1224 0.87 -43.37 -3.56
C GLY A 1224 1.74 -42.81 -4.70
N LEU A 1225 2.41 -41.68 -4.48
CA LEU A 1225 3.33 -41.10 -5.47
C LEU A 1225 4.57 -41.98 -5.68
N LYS A 1226 5.06 -42.59 -4.60
CA LYS A 1226 6.17 -43.56 -4.65
C LYS A 1226 5.76 -44.85 -5.36
N GLU A 1227 4.52 -45.30 -5.17
CA GLU A 1227 3.98 -46.47 -5.88
C GLU A 1227 3.88 -46.22 -7.39
N LEU A 1228 3.41 -45.04 -7.80
CA LEU A 1228 3.35 -44.66 -9.22
C LEU A 1228 4.75 -44.52 -9.83
N GLN A 1229 5.69 -43.89 -9.12
CA GLN A 1229 7.09 -43.82 -9.54
C GLN A 1229 7.71 -45.21 -9.69
N SER A 1230 7.40 -46.13 -8.78
CA SER A 1230 7.87 -47.52 -8.84
C SER A 1230 7.28 -48.27 -10.04
N ALA A 1231 5.99 -48.07 -10.35
CA ALA A 1231 5.34 -48.68 -11.51
C ALA A 1231 5.95 -48.15 -12.83
N CYS A 1232 6.18 -46.84 -12.95
CA CYS A 1232 6.83 -46.23 -14.11
C CYS A 1232 8.24 -46.80 -14.33
N LYS A 1233 9.04 -46.91 -13.24
CA LYS A 1233 10.38 -47.52 -13.31
C LYS A 1233 10.35 -48.98 -13.74
N ALA A 1234 9.40 -49.77 -13.25
CA ALA A 1234 9.26 -51.18 -13.63
C ALA A 1234 8.93 -51.38 -15.12
N ARG A 1235 8.26 -50.41 -15.74
CA ARG A 1235 7.86 -50.41 -17.16
C ARG A 1235 8.77 -49.57 -18.07
N ASN A 1236 9.91 -49.06 -17.57
CA ASN A 1236 10.81 -48.14 -18.31
C ASN A 1236 10.14 -46.86 -18.83
N ILE A 1237 9.14 -46.34 -18.11
CA ILE A 1237 8.46 -45.08 -18.44
C ILE A 1237 9.22 -43.92 -17.80
N ALA A 1238 9.55 -42.89 -18.58
CA ALA A 1238 10.26 -41.71 -18.10
C ALA A 1238 9.38 -40.94 -17.11
N TRP A 1239 9.96 -40.47 -16.01
CA TRP A 1239 9.23 -39.80 -14.94
C TRP A 1239 9.88 -38.46 -14.59
N THR A 1240 9.07 -37.40 -14.56
CA THR A 1240 9.49 -36.06 -14.12
C THR A 1240 8.59 -35.57 -12.99
N LEU A 1241 9.24 -35.07 -11.94
CA LEU A 1241 8.58 -34.25 -10.93
C LEU A 1241 9.01 -32.82 -11.21
N ALA A 1242 8.10 -31.97 -11.72
CA ALA A 1242 8.42 -30.60 -12.05
C ALA A 1242 8.69 -29.81 -10.77
N SER A 1243 9.96 -29.62 -10.41
CA SER A 1243 10.41 -28.56 -9.50
C SER A 1243 10.67 -27.32 -10.34
N GLU A 1244 10.04 -26.19 -9.98
CA GLU A 1244 10.23 -24.89 -10.67
C GLU A 1244 11.69 -24.54 -10.94
#